data_AF-A0A109DW46-F1
#
_entry.id   AF-A0A109DW46-F1
#
_cell.length_a   1.000
_cell.length_b   1.000
_cell.length_c   1.000
_cell.angle_alpha   90.00
_cell.angle_beta   90.00
_cell.angle_gamma   90.00
#
_symmetry.space_group_name_H-M   'P 1'
#
loop_
_entity.id
_entity.type
_entity.pdbx_description
1 polymer ?
#
loop_
_entity_poly.entity_id
_entity_poly.type
_entity_poly.pdbx_seq_one_letter_code
_entity_poly.pdbx_strand_id
1 'polypeptide(L)'
;MAKNYDELAKTIIQNVGGKDNVTSVVHCATRLRFKLKDEKKANDDVLKDTDGVVTVVKAGGQYQVVIGNEVADVYDAVVKEGGFNGGGQVPDDDVEDNSSFVDKAVALISGIFTDILAPLSAGGIIKGLVVLVGAMGWLSTKSGTYQILYAIGDSIFYFLPVFLGVTAARRFHMNQFIGLAIGATLTYPTMVQLAASKTVLGTLFKGTAFASEIHTTFFGIPVITMNYTSTVLPVLFTVWFASIIEHWAKKWIPSVVQMFLVPVVTMIIALPVAFIVIGPVMTWVGDAIGAVMSGVYNFSPIIAGLLMGALWQVLVIFGVHWGIVAVTTADLAALGYDPILGLSCMVCYAQIGVVLAIIRQTKDKKLKETATGAFFSGLFGVTEPAIYGITLPRKTPFVLSCIAGAVSGAIIGAFHSVLYIMPSMGFFAIPAYINPKGGSMTTIVGVIIAGIVAFIAGFALQMLFGKKSVDAEYNKKQAQKVADAANEAANITKSAPVQAILSEEKENPSTKLVSPLDGEVKPLSEIKDEVFSSGAMGEGVAIEPSEGVLHAPADGKIALVFPTGHAVGLNTTDGAEVLMHIGMDTVNLQGKGFKTLVEKGQEVKAGDPLVKFNIKEIKAAGYEVTTPVVVTNSKKYESVQQVAQGEVKVGQEILSLQGSNAEVKTTGQVQTN
;
A
#
# COMPACT_ATOMS: atom_id res chain seq x y z
N MET A 1 -10.95 12.60 33.44
CA MET A 1 -11.90 11.79 32.65
C MET A 1 -11.46 11.91 31.20
N ALA A 2 -11.19 10.78 30.52
CA ALA A 2 -10.89 10.82 29.09
C ALA A 2 -12.17 11.23 28.35
N LYS A 3 -12.15 12.35 27.62
CA LYS A 3 -13.30 12.77 26.80
C LYS A 3 -13.47 11.77 25.66
N ASN A 4 -14.68 11.27 25.45
CA ASN A 4 -14.98 10.32 24.40
C ASN A 4 -15.28 11.06 23.09
N TYR A 5 -14.26 11.24 22.25
CA TYR A 5 -14.38 11.96 20.97
C TYR A 5 -15.11 11.15 19.88
N ASP A 6 -15.24 9.83 20.04
CA ASP A 6 -15.93 8.97 19.06
C ASP A 6 -17.43 9.27 19.01
N GLU A 7 -18.05 9.55 20.16
CA GLU A 7 -19.46 9.88 20.25
C GLU A 7 -19.76 11.28 19.68
N LEU A 8 -18.88 12.24 19.98
CA LEU A 8 -18.93 13.58 19.39
C LEU A 8 -18.76 13.52 17.86
N ALA A 9 -17.82 12.72 17.36
CA ALA A 9 -17.60 12.53 15.93
C ALA A 9 -18.83 11.95 15.21
N LYS A 10 -19.47 10.93 15.80
CA LYS A 10 -20.74 10.36 15.27
C LYS A 10 -21.83 11.41 15.19
N THR A 11 -22.02 12.16 16.27
CA THR A 11 -23.03 13.23 16.34
C THR A 11 -22.77 14.31 15.28
N ILE A 12 -21.51 14.73 15.10
CA ILE A 12 -21.14 15.71 14.08
C ILE A 12 -21.44 15.17 12.68
N ILE A 13 -21.04 13.93 12.35
CA ILE A 13 -21.24 13.34 11.02
C ILE A 13 -22.73 13.20 10.69
N GLN A 14 -23.54 12.74 11.64
CA GLN A 14 -24.98 12.63 11.46
C GLN A 14 -25.61 13.99 11.19
N ASN A 15 -25.24 15.02 11.96
CA ASN A 15 -25.85 16.33 11.87
C ASN A 15 -25.26 17.24 10.78
N VAL A 16 -24.18 16.87 10.09
CA VAL A 16 -23.80 17.50 8.81
C VAL A 16 -24.50 16.87 7.60
N GLY A 17 -25.46 15.97 7.82
CA GLY A 17 -26.24 15.30 6.77
C GLY A 17 -25.73 13.91 6.39
N GLY A 18 -24.88 13.30 7.23
CA GLY A 18 -24.33 11.96 7.04
C GLY A 18 -23.07 11.91 6.18
N LYS A 19 -22.42 10.73 6.15
CA LYS A 19 -21.17 10.47 5.42
C LYS A 19 -21.28 10.84 3.94
N ASP A 20 -22.41 10.50 3.31
CA ASP A 20 -22.64 10.75 1.88
C ASP A 20 -22.76 12.22 1.52
N ASN A 21 -23.07 13.09 2.49
CA ASN A 21 -23.15 14.53 2.28
C ASN A 21 -21.80 15.23 2.40
N VAL A 22 -20.78 14.57 2.97
CA VAL A 22 -19.46 15.14 3.15
C VAL A 22 -18.58 14.82 1.94
N THR A 23 -18.10 15.86 1.25
CA THR A 23 -17.13 15.73 0.14
C THR A 23 -15.71 15.66 0.68
N SER A 24 -15.41 16.50 1.67
CA SER A 24 -14.14 16.46 2.40
C SER A 24 -14.30 17.13 3.76
N VAL A 25 -13.45 16.73 4.70
CA VAL A 25 -13.27 17.40 5.98
C VAL A 25 -11.79 17.73 6.15
N VAL A 26 -11.50 18.94 6.60
CA VAL A 26 -10.17 19.36 7.06
C VAL A 26 -10.36 20.08 8.38
N HIS A 27 -9.27 20.36 9.10
CA HIS A 27 -9.36 21.19 10.30
C HIS A 27 -8.34 22.34 10.26
N CYS A 28 -8.68 23.44 10.94
CA CYS A 28 -7.72 24.46 11.32
C CYS A 28 -7.49 24.41 12.84
N ALA A 29 -6.90 25.44 13.43
CA ALA A 29 -6.54 25.45 14.86
C ALA A 29 -7.74 25.23 15.82
N THR A 30 -8.96 25.63 15.43
CA THR A 30 -10.14 25.56 16.31
C THR A 30 -11.42 25.02 15.66
N ARG A 31 -11.39 24.65 14.37
CA ARG A 31 -12.62 24.32 13.60
C ARG A 31 -12.42 23.14 12.67
N LEU A 32 -13.41 22.27 12.62
CA LEU A 32 -13.62 21.34 11.51
C LEU A 32 -14.26 22.11 10.37
N ARG A 33 -13.79 21.87 9.15
CA ARG A 33 -14.24 22.53 7.94
C ARG A 33 -14.71 21.46 6.97
N PHE A 34 -16.02 21.32 6.87
CA PHE A 34 -16.66 20.40 5.97
C PHE A 34 -16.95 21.10 4.63
N LYS A 35 -16.62 20.42 3.54
CA LYS A 35 -17.17 20.72 2.23
C LYS A 35 -18.35 19.78 2.00
N LEU A 36 -19.56 20.31 2.09
CA LEU A 36 -20.80 19.52 1.95
C LEU A 36 -21.29 19.55 0.51
N LYS A 37 -21.97 18.47 0.09
CA LYS A 37 -22.68 18.42 -1.20
C LYS A 37 -23.95 19.28 -1.16
N ASP A 38 -24.67 19.23 -0.05
CA ASP A 38 -25.86 20.04 0.22
C ASP A 38 -25.86 20.54 1.67
N GLU A 39 -25.69 21.85 1.86
CA GLU A 39 -25.69 22.47 3.19
C GLU A 39 -27.07 22.44 3.87
N LYS A 40 -28.17 22.24 3.13
CA LYS A 40 -29.52 22.20 3.72
C LYS A 40 -29.79 20.92 4.52
N LYS A 41 -28.98 19.88 4.31
CA LYS A 41 -29.06 18.63 5.07
C LYS A 41 -28.34 18.71 6.43
N ALA A 42 -27.60 19.78 6.67
CA ALA A 42 -26.93 19.99 7.94
C ALA A 42 -27.87 20.66 8.96
N ASN A 43 -27.83 20.19 10.20
CA ASN A 43 -28.66 20.65 11.30
C ASN A 43 -27.86 21.57 12.24
N ASP A 44 -27.88 22.86 11.91
CA ASP A 44 -27.08 23.90 12.59
C ASP A 44 -27.41 24.00 14.08
N ASP A 45 -28.69 23.92 14.44
CA ASP A 45 -29.14 24.19 15.80
C ASP A 45 -28.77 23.04 16.74
N VAL A 46 -28.90 21.79 16.27
CA VAL A 46 -28.44 20.61 17.03
C VAL A 46 -26.92 20.65 17.24
N LEU A 47 -26.15 21.03 16.21
CA LEU A 47 -24.70 21.11 16.33
C LEU A 47 -24.26 22.23 17.30
N LYS A 48 -24.97 23.36 17.36
CA LYS A 48 -24.65 24.43 18.33
C LYS A 48 -24.93 24.04 19.78
N ASP A 49 -25.91 23.17 20.01
CA ASP A 49 -26.28 22.68 21.35
C ASP A 49 -25.55 21.38 21.74
N THR A 50 -24.67 20.86 20.87
CA THR A 50 -23.89 19.64 21.14
C THR A 50 -22.70 19.94 22.05
N ASP A 51 -22.56 19.19 23.15
CA ASP A 51 -21.41 19.35 24.06
C ASP A 51 -20.08 19.07 23.34
N GLY A 52 -19.11 19.98 23.50
CA GLY A 52 -17.86 19.99 22.73
C GLY A 52 -17.90 20.76 21.40
N VAL A 53 -19.06 21.29 20.99
CA VAL A 53 -19.18 22.23 19.87
C VAL A 53 -19.49 23.63 20.43
N VAL A 54 -18.61 24.59 20.11
CA VAL A 54 -18.75 25.99 20.53
C VAL A 54 -19.78 26.72 19.66
N THR A 55 -19.75 26.50 18.35
CA THR A 55 -20.70 27.09 17.40
C THR A 55 -20.54 26.49 16.00
N VAL A 56 -21.43 26.88 15.09
CA VAL A 56 -21.36 26.56 13.66
C VAL A 56 -21.28 27.85 12.84
N VAL A 57 -20.35 27.91 11.89
CA VAL A 57 -20.13 29.08 11.02
C VAL A 57 -20.10 28.65 9.55
N LYS A 58 -20.84 29.35 8.69
CA LYS A 58 -20.83 29.14 7.24
C LYS A 58 -20.04 30.27 6.58
N ALA A 59 -18.84 29.97 6.09
CA ALA A 59 -17.95 30.98 5.51
C ALA A 59 -17.02 30.38 4.45
N GLY A 60 -16.85 31.10 3.33
CA GLY A 60 -15.94 30.69 2.25
C GLY A 60 -16.38 29.41 1.52
N GLY A 61 -17.68 29.13 1.44
CA GLY A 61 -18.22 27.91 0.83
C GLY A 61 -17.91 26.63 1.62
N GLN A 62 -17.68 26.76 2.93
CA GLN A 62 -17.43 25.66 3.86
C GLN A 62 -18.36 25.75 5.07
N TYR A 63 -18.84 24.59 5.50
CA TYR A 63 -19.60 24.41 6.73
C TYR A 63 -18.63 24.14 7.88
N GLN A 64 -18.52 25.05 8.84
CA GLN A 64 -17.49 24.99 9.88
C GLN A 64 -18.10 24.69 11.25
N VAL A 65 -17.67 23.60 11.88
CA VAL A 65 -18.02 23.25 13.26
C VAL A 65 -16.87 23.69 14.16
N VAL A 66 -17.11 24.65 15.04
CA VAL A 66 -16.10 25.22 15.94
C VAL A 66 -16.03 24.35 17.18
N ILE A 67 -14.91 23.67 17.39
CA ILE A 67 -14.67 22.76 18.53
C ILE A 67 -13.81 23.45 19.60
N GLY A 68 -12.86 24.30 19.16
CA GLY A 68 -11.82 24.84 20.03
C GLY A 68 -10.52 24.03 19.97
N ASN A 69 -9.74 24.05 21.04
CA ASN A 69 -8.37 23.52 21.03
C ASN A 69 -8.27 21.99 20.85
N GLU A 70 -9.38 21.28 21.02
CA GLU A 70 -9.47 19.80 20.91
C GLU A 70 -9.81 19.35 19.48
N VAL A 71 -9.83 20.28 18.51
CA VAL A 71 -10.27 20.00 17.13
C VAL A 71 -9.44 18.94 16.41
N ALA A 72 -8.14 18.79 16.74
CA ALA A 72 -7.30 17.78 16.11
C ALA A 72 -7.73 16.37 16.51
N ASP A 73 -7.99 16.15 17.80
CA ASP A 73 -8.45 14.85 18.32
C ASP A 73 -9.87 14.52 17.80
N VAL A 74 -10.74 15.53 17.73
CA VAL A 74 -12.08 15.37 17.13
C VAL A 74 -12.01 15.13 15.62
N TYR A 75 -11.06 15.76 14.93
CA TYR A 75 -10.84 15.52 13.50
C TYR A 75 -10.41 14.08 13.23
N ASP A 76 -9.47 13.55 14.00
CA ASP A 76 -9.04 12.15 13.88
C ASP A 76 -10.22 11.19 14.12
N ALA A 77 -11.04 11.45 15.13
CA ALA A 77 -12.26 10.68 15.39
C ALA A 77 -13.29 10.81 14.24
N VAL A 78 -13.49 12.00 13.67
CA VAL A 78 -14.41 12.25 12.54
C VAL A 78 -13.92 11.59 11.25
N VAL A 79 -12.61 11.61 10.98
CA VAL A 79 -12.01 10.95 9.82
C VAL A 79 -12.17 9.43 9.95
N LYS A 80 -11.86 8.89 11.14
CA LYS A 80 -12.00 7.47 11.45
C LYS A 80 -13.45 7.00 11.36
N GLU A 81 -14.38 7.70 12.00
CA GLU A 81 -15.79 7.36 11.98
C GLU A 81 -16.40 7.55 10.59
N GLY A 82 -16.01 8.61 9.88
CA GLY A 82 -16.54 8.98 8.56
C GLY A 82 -15.97 8.19 7.39
N GLY A 83 -14.81 7.56 7.55
CA GLY A 83 -14.08 6.91 6.45
C GLY A 83 -13.60 7.92 5.39
N PHE A 84 -13.39 9.18 5.79
CA PHE A 84 -12.95 10.22 4.86
C PHE A 84 -11.46 10.08 4.58
N ASN A 85 -11.03 10.38 3.35
CA ASN A 85 -9.59 10.52 3.06
C ASN A 85 -9.09 11.80 3.74
N GLY A 86 -8.76 11.71 5.03
CA GLY A 86 -8.08 12.77 5.76
C GLY A 86 -6.76 13.07 5.06
N GLY A 87 -6.40 14.35 4.96
CA GLY A 87 -5.16 14.79 4.30
C GLY A 87 -3.93 14.07 4.86
N GLY A 88 -3.53 12.99 4.19
CA GLY A 88 -2.31 12.23 4.46
C GLY A 88 -2.24 11.60 5.85
N GLN A 89 -3.18 10.73 6.21
CA GLN A 89 -2.85 9.60 7.09
C GLN A 89 -2.58 8.39 6.20
N VAL A 90 -1.40 7.81 6.33
CA VAL A 90 -1.16 6.44 5.87
C VAL A 90 -2.08 5.58 6.75
N PRO A 91 -2.87 4.65 6.19
CA PRO A 91 -3.59 3.69 7.01
C PRO A 91 -2.62 3.10 8.03
N ASP A 92 -3.04 2.93 9.28
CA ASP A 92 -2.32 1.96 10.09
C ASP A 92 -2.44 0.64 9.35
N ASP A 93 -1.35 0.22 8.71
CA ASP A 93 -1.21 -1.17 8.31
C ASP A 93 -1.40 -1.96 9.60
N ASP A 94 -2.59 -2.53 9.77
CA ASP A 94 -2.90 -3.54 10.79
C ASP A 94 -1.96 -4.71 10.55
N VAL A 95 -0.71 -4.58 11.01
CA VAL A 95 0.22 -5.68 11.03
C VAL A 95 -0.31 -6.61 12.11
N GLU A 96 -0.83 -7.76 11.69
CA GLU A 96 -1.32 -8.83 12.58
C GLU A 96 -0.40 -8.97 13.80
N ASP A 97 -0.98 -9.08 14.99
CA ASP A 97 -0.29 -9.03 16.29
C ASP A 97 0.83 -10.10 16.43
N ASN A 98 0.76 -11.16 15.61
CA ASN A 98 1.75 -12.26 15.51
C ASN A 98 2.90 -12.04 14.51
N SER A 99 3.04 -10.85 13.92
CA SER A 99 4.10 -10.55 12.95
C SER A 99 5.49 -10.45 13.60
N SER A 100 6.51 -10.99 12.93
CA SER A 100 7.89 -10.97 13.42
C SER A 100 8.44 -9.54 13.53
N PHE A 101 9.43 -9.30 14.40
CA PHE A 101 10.08 -7.98 14.52
C PHE A 101 10.60 -7.46 13.17
N VAL A 102 11.13 -8.36 12.32
CA VAL A 102 11.63 -8.01 10.98
C VAL A 102 10.48 -7.56 10.08
N ASP A 103 9.30 -8.14 10.23
CA ASP A 103 8.11 -7.81 9.44
C ASP A 103 7.62 -6.41 9.77
N LYS A 104 7.58 -6.08 11.07
CA LYS A 104 7.23 -4.74 11.57
C LYS A 104 8.23 -3.69 11.10
N ALA A 105 9.54 -4.00 11.13
CA ALA A 105 10.58 -3.10 10.65
C ALA A 105 10.49 -2.86 9.13
N VAL A 106 10.28 -3.92 8.34
CA VAL A 106 10.09 -3.82 6.89
C VAL A 106 8.84 -2.99 6.57
N ALA A 107 7.70 -3.26 7.22
CA ALA A 107 6.47 -2.50 7.02
C ALA A 107 6.66 -1.02 7.37
N LEU A 108 7.35 -0.71 8.47
CA LEU A 108 7.66 0.66 8.87
C LEU A 108 8.48 1.38 7.79
N ILE A 109 9.59 0.80 7.35
CA ILE A 109 10.47 1.41 6.33
C ILE A 109 9.72 1.56 5.01
N SER A 110 9.05 0.50 4.53
CA SER A 110 8.29 0.53 3.28
C SER A 110 7.19 1.60 3.29
N GLY A 111 6.44 1.73 4.39
CA GLY A 111 5.40 2.75 4.52
C GLY A 111 5.95 4.17 4.48
N ILE A 112 7.08 4.42 5.17
CA ILE A 112 7.75 5.74 5.18
C ILE A 112 8.24 6.15 3.78
N PHE A 113 8.69 5.19 2.97
CA PHE A 113 9.19 5.45 1.62
C PHE A 113 8.10 5.52 0.56
N THR A 114 6.96 4.85 0.76
CA THR A 114 5.88 4.76 -0.25
C THR A 114 5.43 6.13 -0.75
N ASP A 115 5.28 7.10 0.16
CA ASP A 115 4.85 8.46 -0.15
C ASP A 115 5.84 9.25 -1.02
N ILE A 116 7.11 8.82 -1.09
CA ILE A 116 8.18 9.52 -1.82
C ILE A 116 8.75 8.71 -3.00
N LEU A 117 8.17 7.54 -3.33
CA LEU A 117 8.66 6.69 -4.43
C LEU A 117 8.57 7.35 -5.80
N ALA A 118 7.47 8.05 -6.07
CA ALA A 118 7.26 8.73 -7.35
C ALA A 118 8.32 9.82 -7.59
N PRO A 119 8.54 10.77 -6.66
CA PRO A 119 9.60 11.77 -6.85
C PRO A 119 11.00 11.15 -6.79
N LEU A 120 11.25 10.08 -6.03
CA LEU A 120 12.54 9.36 -6.05
C LEU A 120 12.82 8.77 -7.45
N SER A 121 11.80 8.20 -8.07
CA SER A 121 11.90 7.64 -9.43
C SER A 121 12.18 8.73 -10.45
N ALA A 122 11.48 9.86 -10.38
CA ALA A 122 11.70 11.00 -11.26
C ALA A 122 13.12 11.57 -11.10
N GLY A 123 13.56 11.80 -9.85
CA GLY A 123 14.89 12.27 -9.55
C GLY A 123 15.97 11.31 -10.07
N GLY A 124 15.79 10.01 -9.85
CA GLY A 124 16.72 8.97 -10.28
C GLY A 124 16.89 8.91 -11.80
N ILE A 125 15.79 8.95 -12.54
CA ILE A 125 15.81 8.98 -14.01
C ILE A 125 16.50 10.25 -14.52
N ILE A 126 16.15 11.42 -13.98
CA ILE A 126 16.75 12.70 -14.40
C ILE A 126 18.27 12.69 -14.11
N LYS A 127 18.66 12.37 -12.87
CA LYS A 127 20.06 12.28 -12.45
C LYS A 127 20.84 11.31 -13.34
N GLY A 128 20.28 10.12 -13.60
CA GLY A 128 20.86 9.10 -14.45
C GLY A 128 21.11 9.56 -15.89
N LEU A 129 20.10 10.18 -16.52
CA LEU A 129 20.22 10.73 -17.88
C LEU A 129 21.24 11.87 -17.96
N VAL A 130 21.27 12.76 -16.97
CA VAL A 130 22.24 13.87 -16.93
C VAL A 130 23.66 13.34 -16.79
N VAL A 131 23.89 12.38 -15.89
CA VAL A 131 25.18 11.70 -15.76
C VAL A 131 25.58 11.02 -17.06
N LEU A 132 24.64 10.35 -17.76
CA LEU A 132 24.90 9.73 -19.07
C LEU A 132 25.37 10.75 -20.11
N VAL A 133 24.64 11.85 -20.27
CA VAL A 133 24.97 12.90 -21.25
C VAL A 133 26.34 13.52 -20.94
N GLY A 134 26.66 13.68 -19.65
CA GLY A 134 27.99 14.11 -19.20
C GLY A 134 29.08 13.09 -19.55
N ALA A 135 28.84 11.80 -19.31
CA ALA A 135 29.78 10.73 -19.60
C ALA A 135 30.04 10.56 -21.11
N MET A 136 29.05 10.80 -21.97
CA MET A 136 29.19 10.78 -23.43
C MET A 136 29.90 12.02 -23.99
N GLY A 137 30.22 13.01 -23.16
CA GLY A 137 30.85 14.27 -23.59
C GLY A 137 29.90 15.21 -24.34
N TRP A 138 28.61 14.91 -24.40
CA TRP A 138 27.60 15.75 -25.08
C TRP A 138 27.32 17.04 -24.31
N LEU A 139 27.51 17.01 -22.99
CA LEU A 139 27.37 18.16 -22.12
C LEU A 139 28.53 18.22 -21.12
N SER A 140 29.21 19.36 -21.03
CA SER A 140 30.25 19.56 -20.02
C SER A 140 29.66 19.52 -18.62
N THR A 141 30.27 18.76 -17.71
CA THR A 141 29.89 18.69 -16.28
C THR A 141 30.07 20.03 -15.55
N LYS A 142 30.82 20.96 -16.15
CA LYS A 142 31.02 22.33 -15.66
C LYS A 142 30.01 23.33 -16.23
N SER A 143 29.19 22.92 -17.19
CA SER A 143 28.18 23.81 -17.78
C SER A 143 27.05 24.09 -16.79
N GLY A 144 26.49 25.30 -16.83
CA GLY A 144 25.32 25.64 -16.01
C GLY A 144 24.14 24.72 -16.27
N THR A 145 23.91 24.31 -17.52
CA THR A 145 22.88 23.34 -17.89
C THR A 145 23.06 22.01 -17.16
N TYR A 146 24.27 21.45 -17.14
CA TYR A 146 24.53 20.20 -16.43
C TYR A 146 24.27 20.36 -14.94
N GLN A 147 24.79 21.42 -14.32
CA GLN A 147 24.63 21.64 -12.88
C GLN A 147 23.17 21.82 -12.46
N ILE A 148 22.38 22.56 -13.23
CA ILE A 148 20.95 22.76 -12.96
C ILE A 148 20.20 21.43 -13.12
N LEU A 149 20.39 20.70 -14.22
CA LEU A 149 19.71 19.42 -14.45
C LEU A 149 20.12 18.36 -13.42
N TYR A 150 21.40 18.32 -13.06
CA TYR A 150 21.89 17.44 -12.01
C TYR A 150 21.25 17.77 -10.66
N ALA A 151 21.19 19.06 -10.29
CA ALA A 151 20.54 19.49 -9.06
C ALA A 151 19.05 19.14 -9.02
N ILE A 152 18.33 19.25 -10.16
CA ILE A 152 16.92 18.81 -10.26
C ILE A 152 16.81 17.33 -9.93
N GLY A 153 17.62 16.48 -10.54
CA GLY A 153 17.60 15.03 -10.31
C GLY A 153 18.08 14.62 -8.92
N ASP A 154 19.10 15.30 -8.39
CA ASP A 154 19.77 14.96 -7.14
C ASP A 154 19.06 15.51 -5.90
N SER A 155 18.26 16.56 -6.04
CA SER A 155 17.62 17.27 -4.92
C SER A 155 16.89 16.36 -3.93
N ILE A 156 16.12 15.38 -4.42
CA ILE A 156 15.40 14.46 -3.54
C ILE A 156 16.33 13.49 -2.78
N PHE A 157 17.47 13.13 -3.36
CA PHE A 157 18.46 12.29 -2.70
C PHE A 157 19.24 13.10 -1.68
N TYR A 158 19.73 14.29 -2.06
CA TYR A 158 20.47 15.17 -1.16
C TYR A 158 19.64 15.55 0.07
N PHE A 159 18.39 15.98 -0.15
CA PHE A 159 17.43 16.36 0.89
C PHE A 159 16.56 15.20 1.36
N LEU A 160 16.97 13.95 1.15
CA LEU A 160 16.22 12.77 1.59
C LEU A 160 15.80 12.85 3.07
N PRO A 161 16.64 13.34 4.02
CA PRO A 161 16.20 13.55 5.39
C PRO A 161 14.97 14.46 5.54
N VAL A 162 14.81 15.49 4.70
CA VAL A 162 13.67 16.41 4.75
C VAL A 162 12.38 15.68 4.38
N PHE A 163 12.40 14.92 3.29
CA PHE A 163 11.24 14.14 2.84
C PHE A 163 10.86 13.05 3.84
N LEU A 164 11.86 12.29 4.31
CA LEU A 164 11.66 11.25 5.30
C LEU A 164 11.22 11.81 6.66
N GLY A 165 11.66 13.03 7.01
CA GLY A 165 11.23 13.70 8.23
C GLY A 165 9.70 13.87 8.28
N VAL A 166 9.09 14.25 7.15
CA VAL A 166 7.64 14.40 7.02
C VAL A 166 6.92 13.05 7.07
N THR A 167 7.38 12.07 6.29
CA THR A 167 6.70 10.76 6.20
C THR A 167 6.86 9.95 7.49
N ALA A 168 8.02 10.04 8.15
CA ALA A 168 8.22 9.47 9.48
C ALA A 168 7.37 10.17 10.54
N ALA A 169 7.26 11.50 10.50
CA ALA A 169 6.44 12.23 11.48
C ALA A 169 4.96 11.83 11.40
N ARG A 170 4.46 11.64 10.18
CA ARG A 170 3.12 11.08 9.93
C ARG A 170 2.97 9.69 10.53
N ARG A 171 3.96 8.82 10.34
CA ARG A 171 3.95 7.44 10.85
C ARG A 171 4.08 7.34 12.37
N PHE A 172 4.76 8.30 13.00
CA PHE A 172 4.89 8.38 14.46
C PHE A 172 3.85 9.31 15.12
N HIS A 173 2.81 9.70 14.39
CA HIS A 173 1.70 10.56 14.87
C HIS A 173 2.16 11.87 15.52
N MET A 174 3.22 12.47 14.98
CA MET A 174 3.76 13.75 15.45
C MET A 174 3.59 14.84 14.38
N ASN A 175 3.85 16.09 14.74
CA ASN A 175 3.66 17.19 13.80
C ASN A 175 4.62 17.08 12.58
N GLN A 176 4.04 17.01 11.37
CA GLN A 176 4.79 16.85 10.12
C GLN A 176 5.79 18.00 9.84
N PHE A 177 5.48 19.23 10.27
CA PHE A 177 6.38 20.37 10.11
C PHE A 177 7.56 20.33 11.10
N ILE A 178 7.38 19.72 12.28
CA ILE A 178 8.51 19.44 13.18
C ILE A 178 9.41 18.38 12.54
N GLY A 179 8.84 17.31 11.98
CA GLY A 179 9.59 16.31 11.23
C GLY A 179 10.37 16.91 10.05
N LEU A 180 9.73 17.80 9.28
CA LEU A 180 10.37 18.57 8.21
C LEU A 180 11.55 19.40 8.73
N ALA A 181 11.35 20.12 9.84
CA ALA A 181 12.38 20.95 10.45
C ALA A 181 13.57 20.12 10.96
N ILE A 182 13.31 18.90 11.48
CA ILE A 182 14.36 17.95 11.88
C ILE A 182 15.21 17.58 10.66
N GLY A 183 14.58 17.13 9.58
CA GLY A 183 15.29 16.78 8.34
C GLY A 183 16.08 17.95 7.78
N ALA A 184 15.48 19.14 7.74
CA ALA A 184 16.12 20.36 7.23
C ALA A 184 17.34 20.78 8.07
N THR A 185 17.28 20.59 9.40
CA THR A 185 18.38 20.90 10.31
C THR A 185 19.56 19.95 10.10
N LEU A 186 19.28 18.65 9.93
CA LEU A 186 20.32 17.65 9.63
C LEU A 186 21.05 17.96 8.31
N THR A 187 20.34 18.51 7.32
CA THR A 187 20.91 18.91 6.02
C THR A 187 21.27 20.38 5.93
N TYR A 188 21.30 21.12 7.05
CA TYR A 188 21.54 22.56 7.03
C TYR A 188 22.93 22.87 6.48
N PRO A 189 23.10 23.80 5.51
CA PRO A 189 24.38 23.99 4.81
C PRO A 189 25.58 24.21 5.73
N THR A 190 25.42 24.97 6.81
CA THR A 190 26.50 25.20 7.78
C THR A 190 26.87 23.91 8.53
N MET A 191 25.89 23.04 8.83
CA MET A 191 26.17 21.74 9.46
C MET A 191 26.91 20.81 8.51
N VAL A 192 26.53 20.78 7.23
CA VAL A 192 27.21 20.01 6.19
C VAL A 192 28.65 20.50 5.99
N GLN A 193 28.86 21.81 5.94
CA GLN A 193 30.19 22.41 5.84
C GLN A 193 31.07 22.09 7.05
N LEU A 194 30.47 22.07 8.25
CA LEU A 194 31.18 21.77 9.49
C LEU A 194 31.67 20.32 9.53
N ALA A 195 30.92 19.37 8.96
CA ALA A 195 31.36 18.00 8.78
C ALA A 195 32.51 17.84 7.78
N ALA A 196 32.69 18.79 6.85
CA ALA A 196 33.81 18.84 5.91
C ALA A 196 34.98 19.71 6.42
N SER A 197 34.90 20.21 7.65
CA SER A 197 35.93 21.07 8.24
C SER A 197 37.23 20.30 8.43
N LYS A 198 38.35 20.92 8.05
CA LYS A 198 39.70 20.40 8.38
C LYS A 198 40.19 20.86 9.75
N THR A 199 39.45 21.74 10.43
CA THR A 199 39.82 22.26 11.74
C THR A 199 39.36 21.30 12.82
N VAL A 200 40.30 20.57 13.41
CA VAL A 200 40.04 19.60 14.49
C VAL A 200 40.25 20.29 15.85
N LEU A 201 39.20 20.33 16.66
CA LEU A 201 39.25 20.85 18.03
C LEU A 201 39.81 19.82 19.02
N GLY A 202 39.67 18.54 18.70
CA GLY A 202 40.17 17.42 19.49
C GLY A 202 39.70 16.08 18.92
N THR A 203 40.12 14.98 19.53
CA THR A 203 39.70 13.63 19.14
C THR A 203 39.08 12.94 20.35
N LEU A 204 37.79 12.58 20.27
CA LEU A 204 37.16 11.72 21.27
C LEU A 204 37.67 10.29 21.12
N PHE A 205 37.67 9.55 22.23
CA PHE A 205 38.01 8.12 22.28
C PHE A 205 39.34 7.77 21.58
N LYS A 206 40.31 8.69 21.65
CA LYS A 206 41.62 8.54 21.02
C LYS A 206 42.26 7.21 21.43
N GLY A 207 42.76 6.47 20.44
CA GLY A 207 43.38 5.15 20.64
C GLY A 207 42.40 3.98 20.68
N THR A 208 41.10 4.23 20.47
CA THR A 208 40.08 3.19 20.29
C THR A 208 39.60 3.14 18.84
N ALA A 209 38.87 2.08 18.47
CA ALA A 209 38.20 1.97 17.18
C ALA A 209 37.10 3.03 16.95
N PHE A 210 36.72 3.76 18.00
CA PHE A 210 35.69 4.82 17.97
C PHE A 210 36.32 6.22 17.99
N ALA A 211 37.62 6.33 17.69
CA ALA A 211 38.30 7.62 17.65
C ALA A 211 37.60 8.53 16.63
N SER A 212 37.13 9.69 17.08
CA SER A 212 36.38 10.61 16.23
C SER A 212 36.85 12.04 16.41
N GLU A 213 37.13 12.70 15.29
CA GLU A 213 37.50 14.11 15.28
C GLU A 213 36.28 14.98 15.61
N ILE A 214 36.51 15.96 16.47
CA ILE A 214 35.53 16.95 16.89
C ILE A 214 35.83 18.23 16.14
N HIS A 215 34.83 18.80 15.48
CA HIS A 215 34.96 20.08 14.78
C HIS A 215 34.12 21.19 15.40
N THR A 216 33.27 20.87 16.38
CA THR A 216 32.46 21.85 17.11
C THR A 216 32.02 21.36 18.50
N THR A 217 31.41 22.25 19.28
CA THR A 217 30.82 21.93 20.59
C THR A 217 29.42 22.51 20.71
N PHE A 218 28.57 21.88 21.53
CA PHE A 218 27.24 22.35 21.91
C PHE A 218 27.18 22.49 23.44
N PHE A 219 27.10 23.72 23.96
CA PHE A 219 27.26 24.01 25.39
C PHE A 219 28.53 23.38 26.01
N GLY A 220 29.64 23.37 25.26
CA GLY A 220 30.89 22.73 25.67
C GLY A 220 30.92 21.21 25.54
N ILE A 221 29.80 20.56 25.19
CA ILE A 221 29.74 19.14 24.87
C ILE A 221 30.32 18.94 23.46
N PRO A 222 31.33 18.08 23.26
CA PRO A 222 31.86 17.79 21.95
C PRO A 222 30.81 17.18 21.01
N VAL A 223 30.76 17.66 19.77
CA VAL A 223 29.87 17.13 18.73
C VAL A 223 30.72 16.51 17.63
N ILE A 224 30.46 15.24 17.33
CA ILE A 224 31.07 14.56 16.20
C ILE A 224 30.27 14.95 14.95
N THR A 225 30.87 15.76 14.10
CA THR A 225 30.19 16.34 12.94
C THR A 225 30.26 15.39 11.76
N MET A 226 29.10 15.04 11.23
CA MET A 226 28.92 14.08 10.15
C MET A 226 28.11 14.72 9.04
N ASN A 227 28.29 14.24 7.81
CA ASN A 227 27.40 14.63 6.74
C ASN A 227 26.13 13.77 6.79
N TYR A 228 24.99 14.41 7.07
CA TYR A 228 23.69 13.73 7.12
C TYR A 228 22.89 13.83 5.82
N THR A 229 23.42 14.48 4.77
CA THR A 229 22.77 14.50 3.45
C THR A 229 22.61 13.09 2.92
N SER A 230 21.48 12.79 2.27
CA SER A 230 21.20 11.45 1.73
C SER A 230 21.16 10.31 2.76
N THR A 231 21.08 10.62 4.06
CA THR A 231 20.96 9.61 5.12
C THR A 231 19.50 9.29 5.45
N VAL A 232 19.25 8.05 5.88
CA VAL A 232 17.91 7.55 6.23
C VAL A 232 17.76 7.43 7.74
N LEU A 233 18.56 6.57 8.38
CA LEU A 233 18.36 6.24 9.80
C LEU A 233 18.46 7.42 10.78
N PRO A 234 19.44 8.34 10.66
CA PRO A 234 19.55 9.45 11.61
C PRO A 234 18.25 10.25 11.72
N VAL A 235 17.60 10.55 10.59
CA VAL A 235 16.32 11.27 10.63
C VAL A 235 15.19 10.41 11.18
N LEU A 236 15.09 9.13 10.82
CA LEU A 236 14.02 8.26 11.30
C LEU A 236 14.05 8.11 12.82
N PHE A 237 15.24 7.85 13.38
CA PHE A 237 15.43 7.77 14.82
C PHE A 237 15.24 9.11 15.52
N THR A 238 15.68 10.21 14.90
CA THR A 238 15.47 11.54 15.48
C THR A 238 14.00 11.91 15.53
N VAL A 239 13.23 11.63 14.48
CA VAL A 239 11.78 11.87 14.43
C VAL A 239 11.04 10.94 15.39
N TRP A 240 11.42 9.66 15.46
CA TRP A 240 10.88 8.75 16.48
C TRP A 240 11.15 9.24 17.91
N PHE A 241 12.37 9.68 18.21
CA PHE A 241 12.69 10.26 19.51
C PHE A 241 11.92 11.56 19.75
N ALA A 242 11.84 12.43 18.75
CA ALA A 242 11.09 13.68 18.82
C ALA A 242 9.59 13.43 19.05
N SER A 243 9.02 12.35 18.51
CA SER A 243 7.62 12.01 18.76
C SER A 243 7.41 11.66 20.23
N ILE A 244 8.31 10.90 20.85
CA ILE A 244 8.26 10.60 22.29
C ILE A 244 8.28 11.90 23.11
N ILE A 245 9.20 12.82 22.78
CA ILE A 245 9.29 14.11 23.45
C ILE A 245 8.05 14.97 23.20
N GLU A 246 7.50 14.99 21.99
CA GLU A 246 6.30 15.76 21.65
C GLU A 246 5.09 15.28 22.45
N HIS A 247 4.82 13.98 22.48
CA HIS A 247 3.71 13.40 23.25
C HIS A 247 3.89 13.64 24.76
N TRP A 248 5.12 13.53 25.26
CA TRP A 248 5.43 13.88 26.64
C TRP A 248 5.18 15.37 26.91
N ALA A 249 5.69 16.27 26.07
CA ALA A 249 5.53 17.72 26.23
C ALA A 249 4.05 18.14 26.18
N LYS A 250 3.24 17.54 25.29
CA LYS A 250 1.79 17.76 25.23
C LYS A 250 1.07 17.41 26.54
N LYS A 251 1.56 16.42 27.28
CA LYS A 251 0.97 16.00 28.56
C LYS A 251 1.26 16.97 29.71
N TRP A 252 2.41 17.65 29.68
CA TRP A 252 2.86 18.52 30.77
C TRP A 252 2.63 20.01 30.52
N ILE A 253 2.61 20.45 29.26
CA ILE A 253 2.50 21.86 28.90
C ILE A 253 1.02 22.28 28.87
N PRO A 254 0.62 23.37 29.55
CA PRO A 254 -0.75 23.87 29.53
C PRO A 254 -1.24 24.21 28.11
N SER A 255 -2.50 23.89 27.81
CA SER A 255 -3.10 24.03 26.47
C SER A 255 -2.97 25.43 25.85
N VAL A 256 -3.02 26.49 26.67
CA VAL A 256 -2.91 27.89 26.24
C VAL A 256 -1.58 28.22 25.55
N VAL A 257 -0.50 27.53 25.94
CA VAL A 257 0.86 27.76 25.41
C VAL A 257 1.40 26.58 24.61
N GLN A 258 0.63 25.49 24.54
CA GLN A 258 1.01 24.23 23.91
C GLN A 258 1.37 24.40 22.43
N MET A 259 0.67 25.29 21.71
CA MET A 259 0.95 25.59 20.30
C MET A 259 2.39 26.07 20.05
N PHE A 260 2.99 26.77 21.01
CA PHE A 260 4.33 27.36 20.86
C PHE A 260 5.39 26.57 21.63
N LEU A 261 5.10 26.15 22.86
CA LEU A 261 6.10 25.53 23.72
C LEU A 261 6.34 24.06 23.39
N VAL A 262 5.33 23.30 22.93
CA VAL A 262 5.55 21.90 22.55
C VAL A 262 6.58 21.79 21.41
N PRO A 263 6.43 22.49 20.28
CA PRO A 263 7.43 22.43 19.22
C PRO A 263 8.83 22.87 19.67
N VAL A 264 8.91 23.93 20.48
CA VAL A 264 10.20 24.43 21.03
C VAL A 264 10.89 23.37 21.87
N VAL A 265 10.18 22.78 22.83
CA VAL A 265 10.73 21.75 23.72
C VAL A 265 11.14 20.51 22.92
N THR A 266 10.29 20.06 22.00
CA THR A 266 10.60 18.93 21.13
C THR A 266 11.88 19.17 20.33
N MET A 267 12.02 20.32 19.66
CA MET A 267 13.17 20.60 18.81
C MET A 267 14.46 20.84 19.62
N ILE A 268 14.40 21.58 20.72
CA ILE A 268 15.56 21.87 21.58
C ILE A 268 16.12 20.61 22.23
N ILE A 269 15.30 19.58 22.46
CA ILE A 269 15.76 18.31 23.00
C ILE A 269 16.19 17.36 21.88
N ALA A 270 15.36 17.17 20.85
CA ALA A 270 15.61 16.16 19.83
C ALA A 270 16.81 16.48 18.94
N LEU A 271 16.99 17.74 18.51
CA LEU A 271 18.05 18.11 17.56
C LEU A 271 19.47 17.98 18.16
N PRO A 272 19.76 18.46 19.37
CA PRO A 272 21.06 18.22 19.99
C PRO A 272 21.34 16.73 20.20
N VAL A 273 20.34 15.94 20.62
CA VAL A 273 20.48 14.49 20.77
C VAL A 273 20.78 13.84 19.42
N ALA A 274 20.18 14.34 18.33
CA ALA A 274 20.46 13.87 16.97
C ALA A 274 21.96 13.99 16.63
N PHE A 275 22.57 15.15 16.92
CA PHE A 275 23.98 15.41 16.60
C PHE A 275 24.98 14.81 17.59
N ILE A 276 24.64 14.76 18.88
CA ILE A 276 25.55 14.30 19.95
C ILE A 276 25.54 12.77 20.08
N VAL A 277 24.39 12.13 19.85
CA VAL A 277 24.20 10.71 20.15
C VAL A 277 23.80 9.92 18.91
N ILE A 278 22.68 10.25 18.28
CA ILE A 278 22.09 9.40 17.22
C ILE A 278 23.04 9.33 16.01
N GLY A 279 23.50 10.46 15.52
CA GLY A 279 24.40 10.54 14.37
C GLY A 279 25.71 9.78 14.57
N PRO A 280 26.47 10.06 15.64
CA PRO A 280 27.75 9.37 15.88
C PRO A 280 27.60 7.86 16.04
N VAL A 281 26.55 7.39 16.72
CA VAL A 281 26.26 5.95 16.85
C VAL A 281 26.06 5.33 15.47
N MET A 282 25.31 5.97 14.58
CA MET A 282 25.08 5.44 13.23
C MET A 282 26.36 5.39 12.40
N THR A 283 27.26 6.37 12.57
CA THR A 283 28.54 6.34 11.84
C THR A 283 29.48 5.28 12.38
N TRP A 284 29.61 5.13 13.69
CA TRP A 284 30.47 4.08 14.25
C TRP A 284 30.03 2.68 13.85
N VAL A 285 28.71 2.46 13.69
CA VAL A 285 28.21 1.22 13.10
C VAL A 285 28.72 1.05 11.66
N GLY A 286 28.70 2.12 10.87
CA GLY A 286 29.27 2.14 9.52
C GLY A 286 30.77 1.86 9.48
N ASP A 287 31.56 2.52 10.33
CA ASP A 287 33.01 2.35 10.44
C ASP A 287 33.36 0.90 10.84
N ALA A 288 32.62 0.34 11.80
CA ALA A 288 32.80 -1.05 12.22
C ALA A 288 32.54 -2.03 11.07
N ILE A 289 31.49 -1.81 10.27
CA ILE A 289 31.22 -2.64 9.09
C ILE A 289 32.35 -2.51 8.07
N GLY A 290 32.82 -1.29 7.79
CA GLY A 290 33.95 -1.06 6.89
C GLY A 290 35.24 -1.75 7.35
N ALA A 291 35.55 -1.70 8.65
CA ALA A 291 36.70 -2.39 9.23
C ALA A 291 36.58 -3.92 9.12
N VAL A 292 35.40 -4.49 9.38
CA VAL A 292 35.14 -5.92 9.21
C VAL A 292 35.29 -6.32 7.75
N MET A 293 34.71 -5.56 6.82
CA MET A 293 34.84 -5.84 5.38
C MET A 293 36.30 -5.75 4.91
N SER A 294 37.06 -4.79 5.42
CA SER A 294 38.51 -4.69 5.15
C SER A 294 39.27 -5.91 5.68
N GLY A 295 38.95 -6.37 6.88
CA GLY A 295 39.51 -7.60 7.44
C GLY A 295 39.19 -8.84 6.59
N VAL A 296 37.94 -8.99 6.16
CA VAL A 296 37.54 -10.10 5.27
C VAL A 296 38.22 -9.99 3.91
N TYR A 297 38.36 -8.79 3.35
CA TYR A 297 39.03 -8.57 2.07
C TYR A 297 40.48 -9.05 2.09
N ASN A 298 41.21 -8.69 3.16
CA ASN A 298 42.59 -9.12 3.34
C ASN A 298 42.73 -10.64 3.52
N PHE A 299 41.69 -11.31 4.04
CA PHE A 299 41.65 -12.77 4.09
C PHE A 299 41.32 -13.40 2.73
N SER A 300 40.27 -12.89 2.06
CA SER A 300 39.86 -13.35 0.73
C SER A 300 38.97 -12.29 0.04
N PRO A 301 39.44 -11.70 -1.08
CA PRO A 301 38.65 -10.77 -1.88
C PRO A 301 37.35 -11.36 -2.42
N ILE A 302 37.33 -12.68 -2.70
CA ILE A 302 36.13 -13.38 -3.18
C ILE A 302 35.06 -13.46 -2.07
N ILE A 303 35.47 -13.83 -0.85
CA ILE A 303 34.53 -13.91 0.28
C ILE A 303 34.04 -12.53 0.67
N ALA A 304 34.93 -11.53 0.68
CA ALA A 304 34.56 -10.14 0.89
C ALA A 304 33.55 -9.68 -0.17
N GLY A 305 33.79 -10.02 -1.44
CA GLY A 305 32.88 -9.76 -2.53
C GLY A 305 31.52 -10.43 -2.36
N LEU A 306 31.48 -11.69 -1.95
CA LEU A 306 30.24 -12.42 -1.70
C LEU A 306 29.43 -11.75 -0.58
N LEU A 307 30.06 -11.46 0.56
CA LEU A 307 29.40 -10.83 1.70
C LEU A 307 28.94 -9.41 1.37
N MET A 308 29.82 -8.61 0.77
CA MET A 308 29.52 -7.24 0.39
C MET A 308 28.39 -7.18 -0.63
N GLY A 309 28.43 -8.04 -1.65
CA GLY A 309 27.37 -8.15 -2.64
C GLY A 309 26.02 -8.57 -2.05
N ALA A 310 26.03 -9.50 -1.09
CA ALA A 310 24.82 -9.97 -0.40
C ALA A 310 24.22 -8.89 0.51
N LEU A 311 25.08 -8.19 1.26
CA LEU A 311 24.64 -7.26 2.29
C LEU A 311 24.43 -5.84 1.78
N TRP A 312 24.97 -5.48 0.61
CA TRP A 312 24.92 -4.10 0.11
C TRP A 312 23.51 -3.51 0.13
N GLN A 313 22.51 -4.24 -0.38
CA GLN A 313 21.14 -3.73 -0.39
C GLN A 313 20.56 -3.56 1.01
N VAL A 314 20.93 -4.43 1.96
CA VAL A 314 20.56 -4.31 3.37
C VAL A 314 21.20 -3.06 3.97
N LEU A 315 22.48 -2.81 3.69
CA LEU A 315 23.20 -1.62 4.13
C LEU A 315 22.63 -0.34 3.50
N VAL A 316 22.08 -0.41 2.29
CA VAL A 316 21.36 0.70 1.63
C VAL A 316 20.06 1.01 2.37
N ILE A 317 19.26 0.00 2.72
CA ILE A 317 18.02 0.16 3.49
C ILE A 317 18.27 0.89 4.81
N PHE A 318 19.30 0.46 5.52
CA PHE A 318 19.66 1.05 6.81
C PHE A 318 20.55 2.29 6.65
N GLY A 319 20.86 2.76 5.43
CA GLY A 319 21.73 3.92 5.22
C GLY A 319 23.17 3.77 5.75
N VAL A 320 23.55 2.59 6.28
CA VAL A 320 24.85 2.33 6.89
C VAL A 320 25.97 2.23 5.84
N HIS A 321 25.60 2.00 4.58
CA HIS A 321 26.54 2.02 3.45
C HIS A 321 27.35 3.33 3.33
N TRP A 322 26.85 4.46 3.85
CA TRP A 322 27.61 5.72 3.90
C TRP A 322 28.86 5.65 4.78
N GLY A 323 28.87 4.79 5.80
CA GLY A 323 30.11 4.50 6.55
C GLY A 323 31.17 3.84 5.68
N ILE A 324 30.77 2.98 4.74
CA ILE A 324 31.69 2.38 3.78
C ILE A 324 32.23 3.44 2.82
N VAL A 325 31.42 4.40 2.41
CA VAL A 325 31.87 5.54 1.57
C VAL A 325 32.92 6.39 2.28
N ALA A 326 32.80 6.58 3.60
CA ALA A 326 33.81 7.26 4.40
C ALA A 326 35.14 6.49 4.40
N VAL A 327 35.09 5.17 4.61
CA VAL A 327 36.26 4.28 4.50
C VAL A 327 36.90 4.37 3.11
N THR A 328 36.11 4.32 2.04
CA THR A 328 36.61 4.48 0.67
C THR A 328 37.30 5.80 0.43
N THR A 329 36.81 6.88 1.03
CA THR A 329 37.46 8.19 0.93
C THR A 329 38.83 8.17 1.63
N ALA A 330 38.92 7.51 2.79
CA ALA A 330 40.18 7.31 3.50
C ALA A 330 41.17 6.43 2.71
N ASP A 331 40.71 5.32 2.14
CA ASP A 331 41.52 4.39 1.35
C ASP A 331 42.03 5.05 0.06
N LEU A 332 41.20 5.80 -0.65
CA LEU A 332 41.63 6.57 -1.83
C LEU A 332 42.70 7.61 -1.47
N ALA A 333 42.60 8.25 -0.30
CA ALA A 333 43.59 9.22 0.15
C ALA A 333 44.90 8.56 0.61
N ALA A 334 44.83 7.41 1.29
CA ALA A 334 45.97 6.73 1.89
C ALA A 334 46.70 5.78 0.93
N LEU A 335 45.94 5.00 0.15
CA LEU A 335 46.43 3.92 -0.72
C LEU A 335 46.40 4.30 -2.21
N GLY A 336 45.58 5.29 -2.59
CA GLY A 336 45.34 5.67 -3.98
C GLY A 336 44.35 4.76 -4.71
N TYR A 337 43.74 3.80 -4.02
CA TYR A 337 42.68 2.93 -4.51
C TYR A 337 41.81 2.44 -3.33
N ASP A 338 40.59 1.98 -3.63
CA ASP A 338 39.67 1.35 -2.67
C ASP A 338 39.27 -0.05 -3.13
N PRO A 339 39.47 -1.08 -2.29
CA PRO A 339 39.06 -2.45 -2.58
C PRO A 339 37.65 -2.81 -2.12
N ILE A 340 37.01 -2.00 -1.27
CA ILE A 340 35.81 -2.40 -0.52
C ILE A 340 34.52 -1.96 -1.21
N LEU A 341 34.36 -0.67 -1.47
CA LEU A 341 33.18 -0.15 -2.18
C LEU A 341 33.12 -0.68 -3.62
N GLY A 342 34.28 -0.96 -4.22
CA GLY A 342 34.37 -1.58 -5.52
C GLY A 342 33.61 -2.91 -5.63
N LEU A 343 33.44 -3.65 -4.54
CA LEU A 343 32.72 -4.92 -4.56
C LEU A 343 31.21 -4.78 -4.71
N SER A 344 30.64 -3.58 -4.50
CA SER A 344 29.18 -3.38 -4.55
C SER A 344 28.66 -2.64 -5.78
N CYS A 345 29.52 -1.99 -6.57
CA CYS A 345 29.06 -1.06 -7.61
C CYS A 345 28.17 -1.69 -8.70
N MET A 346 28.26 -3.01 -8.92
CA MET A 346 27.44 -3.75 -9.89
C MET A 346 26.22 -4.45 -9.28
N VAL A 347 26.05 -4.44 -7.96
CA VAL A 347 24.94 -5.11 -7.25
C VAL A 347 23.58 -4.57 -7.69
N CYS A 348 23.51 -3.31 -8.15
CA CYS A 348 22.28 -2.73 -8.69
C CYS A 348 21.69 -3.56 -9.84
N TYR A 349 22.52 -4.23 -10.64
CA TYR A 349 22.05 -5.06 -11.75
C TYR A 349 21.32 -6.32 -11.31
N ALA A 350 21.69 -6.90 -10.16
CA ALA A 350 20.92 -7.98 -9.55
C ALA A 350 19.49 -7.51 -9.20
N GLN A 351 19.38 -6.33 -8.61
CA GLN A 351 18.11 -5.74 -8.24
C GLN A 351 17.23 -5.45 -9.48
N ILE A 352 17.81 -4.89 -10.53
CA ILE A 352 17.10 -4.58 -11.78
C ILE A 352 16.66 -5.87 -12.48
N GLY A 353 17.47 -6.93 -12.46
CA GLY A 353 17.11 -8.24 -12.99
C GLY A 353 15.87 -8.81 -12.29
N VAL A 354 15.82 -8.74 -10.96
CA VAL A 354 14.65 -9.14 -10.17
C VAL A 354 13.43 -8.29 -10.52
N VAL A 355 13.56 -6.96 -10.60
CA VAL A 355 12.45 -6.07 -10.95
C VAL A 355 11.91 -6.37 -12.35
N LEU A 356 12.78 -6.64 -13.33
CA LEU A 356 12.33 -7.01 -14.68
C LEU A 356 11.53 -8.31 -14.68
N ALA A 357 11.97 -9.31 -13.89
CA ALA A 357 11.21 -10.54 -13.72
C ALA A 357 9.85 -10.29 -13.04
N ILE A 358 9.78 -9.38 -12.05
CA ILE A 358 8.51 -8.94 -11.43
C ILE A 358 7.57 -8.29 -12.46
N ILE A 359 8.07 -7.38 -13.31
CA ILE A 359 7.29 -6.73 -14.38
C ILE A 359 6.64 -7.78 -15.31
N ARG A 360 7.35 -8.88 -15.56
CA ARG A 360 6.86 -9.98 -16.39
C ARG A 360 5.90 -10.91 -15.65
N GLN A 361 6.07 -11.09 -14.34
CA GLN A 361 5.28 -12.01 -13.52
C GLN A 361 3.96 -11.41 -13.00
N THR A 362 3.92 -10.10 -12.73
CA THR A 362 2.78 -9.45 -12.07
C THR A 362 1.57 -9.27 -12.98
N LYS A 363 0.39 -9.46 -12.38
CA LYS A 363 -0.92 -9.11 -12.97
C LYS A 363 -1.43 -7.76 -12.48
N ASP A 364 -0.88 -7.21 -11.39
CA ASP A 364 -1.27 -5.91 -10.87
C ASP A 364 -0.73 -4.78 -11.76
N LYS A 365 -1.63 -4.04 -12.40
CA LYS A 365 -1.29 -2.91 -13.28
C LYS A 365 -0.50 -1.83 -12.53
N LYS A 366 -0.86 -1.53 -11.28
CA LYS A 366 -0.20 -0.49 -10.48
C LYS A 366 1.22 -0.91 -10.12
N LEU A 367 1.39 -2.17 -9.70
CA LEU A 367 2.73 -2.72 -9.46
C LEU A 367 3.57 -2.69 -10.74
N LYS A 368 2.99 -3.08 -11.87
CA LYS A 368 3.68 -3.10 -13.16
C LYS A 368 4.19 -1.72 -13.58
N GLU A 369 3.35 -0.68 -13.46
CA GLU A 369 3.73 0.71 -13.75
C GLU A 369 4.87 1.18 -12.84
N THR A 370 4.71 0.99 -11.52
CA THR A 370 5.72 1.41 -10.53
C THR A 370 7.04 0.66 -10.73
N ALA A 371 6.98 -0.66 -10.97
CA ALA A 371 8.15 -1.49 -11.23
C ALA A 371 8.87 -1.08 -12.53
N THR A 372 8.13 -0.67 -13.56
CA THR A 372 8.71 -0.20 -14.82
C THR A 372 9.49 1.10 -14.61
N GLY A 373 8.94 2.07 -13.88
CA GLY A 373 9.67 3.29 -13.53
C GLY A 373 10.94 3.00 -12.71
N ALA A 374 10.82 2.12 -11.71
CA ALA A 374 11.95 1.70 -10.89
C ALA A 374 13.03 0.95 -11.67
N PHE A 375 12.66 0.15 -12.68
CA PHE A 375 13.59 -0.54 -13.58
C PHE A 375 14.45 0.47 -14.36
N PHE A 376 13.83 1.49 -14.96
CA PHE A 376 14.57 2.52 -15.72
C PHE A 376 15.45 3.37 -14.82
N SER A 377 14.99 3.73 -13.61
CA SER A 377 15.83 4.39 -12.60
C SER A 377 17.05 3.53 -12.26
N GLY A 378 16.82 2.23 -12.01
CA GLY A 378 17.86 1.28 -11.65
C GLY A 378 18.93 1.13 -12.71
N LEU A 379 18.58 1.15 -14.02
CA LEU A 379 19.55 1.04 -15.11
C LEU A 379 20.70 2.06 -15.01
N PHE A 380 20.41 3.23 -14.45
CA PHE A 380 21.36 4.31 -14.22
C PHE A 380 22.00 4.30 -12.83
N GLY A 381 21.91 3.19 -12.10
CA GLY A 381 22.52 3.00 -10.78
C GLY A 381 21.67 3.49 -9.61
N VAL A 382 20.43 3.94 -9.83
CA VAL A 382 19.54 4.47 -8.77
C VAL A 382 18.48 3.43 -8.41
N THR A 383 18.74 2.66 -7.35
CA THR A 383 17.96 1.46 -6.98
C THR A 383 16.95 1.67 -5.87
N GLU A 384 16.92 2.83 -5.23
CA GLU A 384 16.03 3.15 -4.12
C GLU A 384 14.55 2.93 -4.47
N PRO A 385 14.04 3.37 -5.64
CA PRO A 385 12.67 3.07 -6.03
C PRO A 385 12.38 1.55 -6.14
N ALA A 386 13.36 0.78 -6.60
CA ALA A 386 13.25 -0.68 -6.76
C ALA A 386 13.31 -1.41 -5.40
N ILE A 387 14.19 -0.98 -4.51
CA ILE A 387 14.31 -1.53 -3.15
C ILE A 387 13.02 -1.24 -2.39
N TYR A 388 12.73 0.03 -2.12
CA TYR A 388 11.66 0.39 -1.20
C TYR A 388 10.26 0.18 -1.78
N GLY A 389 10.09 0.37 -3.09
CA GLY A 389 8.77 0.32 -3.73
C GLY A 389 8.34 -1.06 -4.20
N ILE A 390 9.29 -1.93 -4.54
CA ILE A 390 8.98 -3.17 -5.28
C ILE A 390 9.43 -4.40 -4.51
N THR A 391 10.70 -4.49 -4.16
CA THR A 391 11.30 -5.73 -3.64
C THR A 391 11.23 -5.81 -2.12
N LEU A 392 11.52 -4.76 -1.35
CA LEU A 392 11.48 -4.81 0.12
C LEU A 392 10.11 -5.20 0.69
N PRO A 393 8.97 -4.67 0.17
CA PRO A 393 7.64 -5.14 0.56
C PRO A 393 7.42 -6.63 0.23
N ARG A 394 8.17 -7.17 -0.73
CA ARG A 394 8.13 -8.56 -1.19
C ARG A 394 9.44 -9.25 -0.79
N LYS A 395 9.56 -9.61 0.49
CA LYS A 395 10.79 -10.16 1.10
C LYS A 395 11.51 -11.19 0.22
N THR A 396 10.78 -12.12 -0.40
CA THR A 396 11.38 -13.14 -1.28
C THR A 396 12.15 -12.51 -2.45
N PRO A 397 11.56 -11.68 -3.33
CA PRO A 397 12.30 -10.93 -4.33
C PRO A 397 13.51 -10.15 -3.81
N PHE A 398 13.39 -9.51 -2.65
CA PHE A 398 14.52 -8.79 -2.05
C PHE A 398 15.67 -9.72 -1.67
N VAL A 399 15.39 -10.86 -1.05
CA VAL A 399 16.42 -11.85 -0.72
C VAL A 399 17.06 -12.43 -1.99
N LEU A 400 16.27 -12.69 -3.03
CA LEU A 400 16.79 -13.20 -4.31
C LEU A 400 17.73 -12.18 -4.99
N SER A 401 17.44 -10.88 -4.89
CA SER A 401 18.34 -9.86 -5.41
C SER A 401 19.62 -9.74 -4.59
N CYS A 402 19.57 -9.95 -3.27
CA CYS A 402 20.77 -10.04 -2.42
C CYS A 402 21.65 -11.23 -2.81
N ILE A 403 21.05 -12.40 -3.04
CA ILE A 403 21.80 -13.60 -3.48
C ILE A 403 22.47 -13.37 -4.84
N ALA A 404 21.76 -12.78 -5.81
CA ALA A 404 22.36 -12.41 -7.09
C ALA A 404 23.45 -11.32 -6.95
N GLY A 405 23.27 -10.38 -6.01
CA GLY A 405 24.27 -9.37 -5.67
C GLY A 405 25.55 -9.99 -5.13
N ALA A 406 25.44 -11.03 -4.28
CA ALA A 406 26.58 -11.78 -3.76
C ALA A 406 27.44 -12.38 -4.87
N VAL A 407 26.81 -12.93 -5.91
CA VAL A 407 27.52 -13.44 -7.10
C VAL A 407 28.28 -12.33 -7.80
N SER A 408 27.67 -11.15 -7.95
CA SER A 408 28.32 -9.97 -8.56
C SER A 408 29.59 -9.58 -7.80
N GLY A 409 29.48 -9.37 -6.49
CA GLY A 409 30.61 -8.94 -5.68
C GLY A 409 31.71 -10.01 -5.63
N ALA A 410 31.36 -11.30 -5.58
CA ALA A 410 32.33 -12.39 -5.63
C ALA A 410 33.14 -12.40 -6.95
N ILE A 411 32.49 -12.11 -8.09
CA ILE A 411 33.19 -11.99 -9.38
C ILE A 411 34.15 -10.80 -9.36
N ILE A 412 33.70 -9.62 -8.88
CA ILE A 412 34.59 -8.45 -8.76
C ILE A 412 35.80 -8.76 -7.87
N GLY A 413 35.57 -9.43 -6.73
CA GLY A 413 36.61 -9.88 -5.82
C GLY A 413 37.58 -10.87 -6.48
N ALA A 414 37.10 -11.82 -7.26
CA ALA A 414 37.94 -12.79 -7.98
C ALA A 414 38.85 -12.15 -9.02
N PHE A 415 38.40 -11.05 -9.63
CA PHE A 415 39.19 -10.27 -10.59
C PHE A 415 40.09 -9.22 -9.93
N HIS A 416 40.06 -9.10 -8.59
CA HIS A 416 40.80 -8.09 -7.82
C HIS A 416 40.56 -6.66 -8.32
N SER A 417 39.33 -6.37 -8.75
CA SER A 417 38.97 -5.07 -9.28
C SER A 417 38.79 -4.06 -8.14
N VAL A 418 39.53 -2.96 -8.20
CA VAL A 418 39.54 -1.89 -7.20
C VAL A 418 39.18 -0.56 -7.85
N LEU A 419 38.68 0.38 -7.05
CA LEU A 419 38.35 1.74 -7.46
C LEU A 419 39.56 2.65 -7.33
N TYR A 420 39.81 3.54 -8.29
CA TYR A 420 40.89 4.54 -8.23
C TYR A 420 40.39 5.97 -8.02
N ILE A 421 39.09 6.18 -8.18
CA ILE A 421 38.39 7.43 -7.90
C ILE A 421 37.03 7.10 -7.27
N MET A 422 36.40 8.08 -6.62
CA MET A 422 35.05 7.91 -6.10
C MET A 422 34.08 7.60 -7.25
N PRO A 423 33.41 6.43 -7.23
CA PRO A 423 32.55 6.02 -8.34
C PRO A 423 31.16 6.63 -8.20
N SER A 424 30.43 6.63 -9.31
CA SER A 424 28.97 6.58 -9.28
C SER A 424 28.51 5.12 -9.21
N MET A 425 27.21 4.83 -9.20
CA MET A 425 26.71 3.44 -9.16
C MET A 425 26.40 2.89 -10.57
N GLY A 426 26.35 1.57 -10.69
CA GLY A 426 26.03 0.89 -11.94
C GLY A 426 27.07 1.10 -13.03
N PHE A 427 26.65 1.10 -14.30
CA PHE A 427 27.54 1.19 -15.45
C PHE A 427 28.47 2.42 -15.41
N PHE A 428 28.02 3.53 -14.81
CA PHE A 428 28.84 4.74 -14.66
C PHE A 428 29.97 4.60 -13.62
N ALA A 429 29.98 3.52 -12.83
CA ALA A 429 31.09 3.16 -11.97
C ALA A 429 32.29 2.60 -12.75
N ILE A 430 32.09 2.06 -13.94
CA ILE A 430 33.13 1.32 -14.69
C ILE A 430 34.40 2.15 -14.91
N PRO A 431 34.34 3.45 -15.31
CA PRO A 431 35.54 4.27 -15.45
C PRO A 431 36.35 4.40 -14.16
N ALA A 432 35.73 4.27 -12.98
CA ALA A 432 36.43 4.36 -11.71
C ALA A 432 37.37 3.17 -11.43
N TYR A 433 37.22 2.06 -12.16
CA TYR A 433 38.12 0.89 -12.07
C TYR A 433 39.33 1.00 -13.01
N ILE A 434 39.41 2.05 -13.84
CA ILE A 434 40.54 2.25 -14.75
C ILE A 434 41.74 2.74 -13.92
N ASN A 435 42.82 1.95 -13.93
CA ASN A 435 44.06 2.35 -13.28
C ASN A 435 44.67 3.56 -14.02
N PRO A 436 44.81 4.73 -13.38
CA PRO A 436 45.34 5.94 -14.02
C PRO A 436 46.83 5.82 -14.38
N LYS A 437 47.57 4.87 -13.79
CA LYS A 437 48.98 4.59 -14.11
C LYS A 437 49.15 3.58 -15.26
N GLY A 438 48.06 3.19 -15.92
CA GLY A 438 48.04 2.08 -16.89
C GLY A 438 47.97 0.72 -16.21
N GLY A 439 47.55 -0.31 -16.94
CA GLY A 439 47.39 -1.65 -16.37
C GLY A 439 46.53 -2.58 -17.22
N SER A 440 46.30 -3.79 -16.70
CA SER A 440 45.50 -4.80 -17.37
C SER A 440 44.02 -4.39 -17.43
N MET A 441 43.42 -4.51 -18.61
CA MET A 441 41.96 -4.33 -18.79
C MET A 441 41.15 -5.49 -18.18
N THR A 442 41.80 -6.55 -17.70
CA THR A 442 41.15 -7.72 -17.08
C THR A 442 40.27 -7.35 -15.90
N THR A 443 40.65 -6.35 -15.09
CA THR A 443 39.84 -5.88 -13.96
C THR A 443 38.52 -5.25 -14.42
N ILE A 444 38.55 -4.49 -15.50
CA ILE A 444 37.37 -3.85 -16.11
C ILE A 444 36.46 -4.91 -16.73
N VAL A 445 37.03 -5.90 -17.42
CA VAL A 445 36.30 -7.04 -17.96
C VAL A 445 35.58 -7.80 -16.84
N GLY A 446 36.25 -8.01 -15.70
CA GLY A 446 35.65 -8.62 -14.51
C GLY A 446 34.42 -7.87 -13.99
N VAL A 447 34.49 -6.53 -13.94
CA VAL A 447 33.36 -5.68 -13.51
C VAL A 447 32.19 -5.77 -14.50
N ILE A 448 32.45 -5.76 -15.81
CA ILE A 448 31.40 -5.89 -16.84
C ILE A 448 30.72 -7.27 -16.74
N ILE A 449 31.51 -8.33 -16.60
CA ILE A 449 31.01 -9.69 -16.41
C ILE A 449 30.16 -9.75 -15.13
N ALA A 450 30.62 -9.16 -14.03
CA ALA A 450 29.89 -9.13 -12.77
C ALA A 450 28.53 -8.44 -12.90
N GLY A 451 28.41 -7.35 -13.65
CA GLY A 451 27.14 -6.67 -13.92
C GLY A 451 26.18 -7.51 -14.77
N ILE A 452 26.67 -8.12 -15.84
CA ILE A 452 25.86 -8.98 -16.72
C ILE A 452 25.37 -10.22 -15.96
N VAL A 453 26.26 -10.89 -15.22
CA VAL A 453 25.92 -12.06 -14.42
C VAL A 453 24.94 -11.70 -13.31
N ALA A 454 25.13 -10.57 -12.63
CA ALA A 454 24.19 -10.10 -11.61
C ALA A 454 22.78 -9.94 -12.18
N PHE A 455 22.66 -9.28 -13.34
CA PHE A 455 21.37 -9.08 -14.01
C PHE A 455 20.70 -10.41 -14.37
N ILE A 456 21.44 -11.31 -15.02
CA ILE A 456 20.93 -12.62 -15.45
C ILE A 456 20.56 -13.47 -14.23
N ALA A 457 21.40 -13.50 -13.20
CA ALA A 457 21.16 -14.24 -11.97
C ALA A 457 19.92 -13.72 -11.24
N GLY A 458 19.79 -12.40 -11.08
CA GLY A 458 18.63 -11.78 -10.45
C GLY A 458 17.34 -12.11 -11.20
N PHE A 459 17.35 -11.96 -12.53
CA PHE A 459 16.20 -12.30 -13.37
C PHE A 459 15.84 -13.79 -13.28
N ALA A 460 16.82 -14.69 -13.40
CA ALA A 460 16.60 -16.13 -13.38
C ALA A 460 16.09 -16.60 -12.01
N LEU A 461 16.72 -16.17 -10.92
CA LEU A 461 16.31 -16.52 -9.56
C LEU A 461 14.87 -16.06 -9.27
N GLN A 462 14.51 -14.83 -9.65
CA GLN A 462 13.15 -14.34 -9.49
C GLN A 462 12.15 -15.09 -10.38
N MET A 463 12.52 -15.41 -11.62
CA MET A 463 11.66 -16.18 -12.53
C MET A 463 11.35 -17.58 -11.99
N LEU A 464 12.32 -18.23 -11.37
CA LEU A 464 12.22 -19.61 -10.87
C LEU A 464 11.55 -19.68 -9.49
N PHE A 465 11.94 -18.81 -8.55
CA PHE A 465 11.60 -18.95 -7.13
C PHE A 465 10.67 -17.86 -6.59
N GLY A 466 10.57 -16.71 -7.27
CA GLY A 466 9.86 -15.53 -6.76
C GLY A 466 8.38 -15.40 -7.16
N LYS A 467 7.88 -16.22 -8.08
CA LYS A 467 6.54 -16.05 -8.69
C LYS A 467 5.40 -15.97 -7.67
N LYS A 468 5.42 -16.82 -6.63
CA LYS A 468 4.36 -16.89 -5.61
C LYS A 468 4.23 -15.61 -4.78
N SER A 469 5.33 -14.88 -4.59
CA SER A 469 5.36 -13.66 -3.76
C SER A 469 5.03 -12.37 -4.51
N VAL A 470 4.98 -12.37 -5.84
CA VAL A 470 4.81 -11.13 -6.62
C VAL A 470 3.45 -10.50 -6.41
N ASP A 471 2.38 -11.29 -6.57
CA ASP A 471 0.99 -10.84 -6.49
C ASP A 471 0.31 -11.33 -5.19
N ALA A 472 1.05 -11.71 -4.16
CA ALA A 472 0.46 -12.26 -2.93
C ALA A 472 -0.58 -11.32 -2.30
N GLU A 473 -0.24 -10.02 -2.19
CA GLU A 473 -1.15 -9.00 -1.66
C GLU A 473 -2.30 -8.66 -2.62
N TYR A 474 -2.03 -8.62 -3.93
CA TYR A 474 -3.05 -8.46 -4.97
C TYR A 474 -4.09 -9.59 -4.89
N ASN A 475 -3.63 -10.83 -4.77
CA ASN A 475 -4.48 -12.00 -4.64
C ASN A 475 -5.30 -11.96 -3.34
N LYS A 476 -4.70 -11.53 -2.21
CA LYS A 476 -5.43 -11.35 -0.93
C LYS A 476 -6.51 -10.27 -1.06
N LYS A 477 -6.21 -9.12 -1.68
CA LYS A 477 -7.18 -8.04 -1.91
C LYS A 477 -8.30 -8.43 -2.88
N GLN A 478 -8.01 -9.24 -3.90
CA GLN A 478 -9.05 -9.77 -4.79
C GLN A 478 -9.94 -10.79 -4.07
N ALA A 479 -9.35 -11.71 -3.30
CA ALA A 479 -10.10 -12.66 -2.47
C ALA A 479 -10.98 -11.94 -1.43
N GLN A 480 -10.46 -10.89 -0.79
CA GLN A 480 -11.23 -10.08 0.15
C GLN A 480 -12.37 -9.33 -0.55
N LYS A 481 -12.15 -8.74 -1.73
CA LYS A 481 -13.24 -8.10 -2.48
C LYS A 481 -14.35 -9.07 -2.90
N VAL A 482 -13.98 -10.31 -3.22
CA VAL A 482 -14.95 -11.38 -3.49
C VAL A 482 -15.70 -11.75 -2.22
N ALA A 483 -15.01 -11.87 -1.08
CA ALA A 483 -15.63 -12.15 0.22
C ALA A 483 -16.53 -11.00 0.71
N ASP A 484 -16.11 -9.74 0.53
CA ASP A 484 -16.88 -8.55 0.89
C ASP A 484 -18.11 -8.42 0.01
N ALA A 485 -18.00 -8.68 -1.30
CA ALA A 485 -19.15 -8.71 -2.20
C ALA A 485 -20.13 -9.85 -1.84
N ALA A 486 -19.63 -11.01 -1.40
CA ALA A 486 -20.46 -12.11 -0.90
C ALA A 486 -21.15 -11.74 0.43
N ASN A 487 -20.45 -11.05 1.33
CA ASN A 487 -21.00 -10.59 2.61
C ASN A 487 -21.99 -9.42 2.44
N GLU A 488 -21.77 -8.54 1.46
CA GLU A 488 -22.69 -7.45 1.12
C GLU A 488 -23.97 -8.02 0.50
N ALA A 489 -23.86 -9.05 -0.34
CA ALA A 489 -25.01 -9.81 -0.83
C ALA A 489 -25.80 -10.49 0.32
N ALA A 490 -25.11 -11.03 1.34
CA ALA A 490 -25.74 -11.63 2.52
C ALA A 490 -26.34 -10.60 3.51
N ASN A 491 -25.82 -9.38 3.55
CA ASN A 491 -26.33 -8.31 4.42
C ASN A 491 -27.54 -7.59 3.82
N ILE A 492 -27.67 -7.52 2.48
CA ILE A 492 -28.89 -7.01 1.81
C ILE A 492 -30.12 -7.85 2.20
N THR A 493 -29.94 -9.13 2.54
CA THR A 493 -30.99 -10.04 3.06
C THR A 493 -31.40 -9.72 4.51
N LYS A 494 -30.61 -8.93 5.27
CA LYS A 494 -30.87 -8.59 6.68
C LYS A 494 -31.35 -7.17 6.93
N SER A 495 -31.22 -6.25 5.97
CA SER A 495 -31.51 -4.82 6.17
C SER A 495 -32.59 -4.25 5.24
N ALA A 496 -33.69 -4.99 5.04
CA ALA A 496 -34.98 -4.36 4.84
C ALA A 496 -35.47 -3.81 6.21
N PRO A 497 -36.16 -2.66 6.28
CA PRO A 497 -36.47 -2.03 7.55
C PRO A 497 -37.42 -2.91 8.36
N VAL A 498 -36.90 -3.55 9.41
CA VAL A 498 -37.70 -4.08 10.51
C VAL A 498 -38.16 -2.87 11.31
N GLN A 499 -39.30 -2.32 10.91
CA GLN A 499 -40.07 -1.48 11.79
C GLN A 499 -40.57 -2.38 12.91
N ALA A 500 -40.09 -2.13 14.12
CA ALA A 500 -40.50 -2.82 15.32
C ALA A 500 -42.02 -2.70 15.50
N ILE A 501 -42.74 -3.74 15.10
CA ILE A 501 -44.08 -4.03 15.58
C ILE A 501 -44.01 -5.48 16.06
N LEU A 502 -44.19 -5.64 17.37
CA LEU A 502 -44.52 -6.92 17.97
C LEU A 502 -45.85 -7.38 17.35
N SER A 503 -45.78 -8.20 16.31
CA SER A 503 -46.96 -8.86 15.73
C SER A 503 -46.52 -10.13 15.01
N GLU A 504 -46.92 -11.26 15.57
CA GLU A 504 -47.03 -12.64 15.04
C GLU A 504 -46.43 -12.90 13.65
N GLU A 505 -45.49 -13.85 13.60
CA GLU A 505 -44.94 -14.46 12.37
C GLU A 505 -46.08 -14.93 11.45
N LYS A 506 -46.37 -14.18 10.39
CA LYS A 506 -47.14 -14.67 9.26
C LYS A 506 -46.17 -15.24 8.23
N GLU A 507 -46.31 -16.52 7.94
CA GLU A 507 -45.68 -17.18 6.79
C GLU A 507 -46.04 -16.45 5.49
N ASN A 508 -45.11 -16.44 4.53
CA ASN A 508 -45.36 -15.89 3.21
C ASN A 508 -46.48 -16.68 2.49
N PRO A 509 -47.22 -16.10 1.54
CA PRO A 509 -48.21 -16.85 0.74
C PRO A 509 -47.51 -17.86 -0.19
N SER A 510 -48.21 -18.96 -0.52
CA SER A 510 -47.69 -19.97 -1.44
C SER A 510 -47.27 -19.36 -2.78
N THR A 511 -46.04 -19.63 -3.20
CA THR A 511 -45.40 -19.02 -4.38
C THR A 511 -44.96 -20.10 -5.37
N LYS A 512 -45.09 -19.83 -6.68
CA LYS A 512 -44.58 -20.71 -7.74
C LYS A 512 -43.44 -20.03 -8.48
N LEU A 513 -42.36 -20.75 -8.72
CA LEU A 513 -41.25 -20.27 -9.54
C LEU A 513 -41.11 -21.12 -10.80
N VAL A 514 -40.99 -20.44 -11.93
CA VAL A 514 -40.74 -21.05 -13.23
C VAL A 514 -39.25 -21.05 -13.57
N SER A 515 -38.85 -21.90 -14.51
CA SER A 515 -37.46 -22.02 -14.92
C SER A 515 -36.98 -20.71 -15.54
N PRO A 516 -35.87 -20.13 -15.05
CA PRO A 516 -35.26 -18.95 -15.66
C PRO A 516 -34.38 -19.31 -16.86
N LEU A 517 -34.14 -20.59 -17.13
CA LEU A 517 -33.24 -21.09 -18.17
C LEU A 517 -33.86 -22.30 -18.90
N ASP A 518 -33.53 -22.44 -20.18
CA ASP A 518 -33.66 -23.73 -20.88
C ASP A 518 -32.46 -24.60 -20.48
N GLY A 519 -32.69 -25.85 -20.07
CA GLY A 519 -31.59 -26.72 -19.63
C GLY A 519 -32.02 -27.93 -18.81
N GLU A 520 -31.05 -28.61 -18.21
CA GLU A 520 -31.26 -29.76 -17.34
C GLU A 520 -31.29 -29.34 -15.87
N VAL A 521 -32.39 -29.62 -15.16
CA VAL A 521 -32.53 -29.33 -13.71
C VAL A 521 -31.92 -30.45 -12.88
N LYS A 522 -31.13 -30.06 -11.88
CA LYS A 522 -30.47 -30.95 -10.92
C LYS A 522 -30.74 -30.49 -9.49
N PRO A 523 -30.80 -31.43 -8.53
CA PRO A 523 -30.80 -31.08 -7.11
C PRO A 523 -29.58 -30.23 -6.75
N LEU A 524 -29.74 -29.23 -5.86
CA LEU A 524 -28.61 -28.42 -5.40
C LEU A 524 -27.50 -29.28 -4.77
N SER A 525 -27.84 -30.39 -4.12
CA SER A 525 -26.88 -31.31 -3.51
C SER A 525 -25.90 -31.97 -4.50
N GLU A 526 -26.18 -31.92 -5.81
CA GLU A 526 -25.36 -32.55 -6.85
C GLU A 526 -24.31 -31.60 -7.47
N ILE A 527 -24.30 -30.32 -7.09
CA ILE A 527 -23.32 -29.37 -7.62
C ILE A 527 -22.08 -29.29 -6.74
N LYS A 528 -20.94 -28.92 -7.33
CA LYS A 528 -19.62 -28.95 -6.66
C LYS A 528 -19.42 -27.89 -5.59
N ASP A 529 -20.21 -26.82 -5.62
CA ASP A 529 -20.07 -25.70 -4.69
C ASP A 529 -20.70 -26.02 -3.33
N GLU A 530 -19.90 -26.01 -2.27
CA GLU A 530 -20.31 -26.38 -0.91
C GLU A 530 -21.32 -25.40 -0.30
N VAL A 531 -21.26 -24.12 -0.67
CA VAL A 531 -22.14 -23.07 -0.13
C VAL A 531 -23.57 -23.26 -0.63
N PHE A 532 -23.74 -23.60 -1.91
CA PHE A 532 -25.05 -23.88 -2.50
C PHE A 532 -25.53 -25.32 -2.25
N SER A 533 -24.65 -26.33 -2.35
CA SER A 533 -25.05 -27.74 -2.18
C SER A 533 -25.42 -28.13 -0.75
N SER A 534 -24.90 -27.41 0.26
CA SER A 534 -25.29 -27.57 1.67
C SER A 534 -26.64 -26.93 2.01
N GLY A 535 -27.22 -26.13 1.12
CA GLY A 535 -28.43 -25.34 1.39
C GLY A 535 -28.20 -24.14 2.32
N ALA A 536 -26.96 -23.77 2.63
CA ALA A 536 -26.64 -22.65 3.52
C ALA A 536 -27.19 -21.30 3.00
N MET A 537 -27.32 -21.15 1.68
CA MET A 537 -27.90 -19.96 1.01
C MET A 537 -29.40 -20.04 0.77
N GLY A 538 -30.06 -21.12 1.19
CA GLY A 538 -31.48 -21.37 0.96
C GLY A 538 -31.73 -22.65 0.17
N GLU A 539 -33.01 -22.98 0.02
CA GLU A 539 -33.47 -24.14 -0.75
C GLU A 539 -33.74 -23.77 -2.21
N GLY A 540 -33.58 -24.72 -3.14
CA GLY A 540 -33.76 -24.45 -4.55
C GLY A 540 -33.26 -25.56 -5.46
N VAL A 541 -32.93 -25.21 -6.71
CA VAL A 541 -32.43 -26.13 -7.74
C VAL A 541 -31.23 -25.54 -8.47
N ALA A 542 -30.45 -26.39 -9.14
CA ALA A 542 -29.44 -25.97 -10.10
C ALA A 542 -29.89 -26.32 -11.52
N ILE A 543 -29.52 -25.49 -12.50
CA ILE A 543 -29.84 -25.73 -13.92
C ILE A 543 -28.54 -25.69 -14.73
N GLU A 544 -28.27 -26.72 -15.52
CA GLU A 544 -27.23 -26.68 -16.56
C GLU A 544 -27.84 -26.09 -17.84
N PRO A 545 -27.54 -24.82 -18.19
CA PRO A 545 -28.20 -24.14 -19.30
C PRO A 545 -27.81 -24.69 -20.67
N SER A 546 -28.79 -24.84 -21.56
CA SER A 546 -28.59 -25.07 -22.99
C SER A 546 -28.48 -23.77 -23.79
N GLU A 547 -29.07 -22.67 -23.29
CA GLU A 547 -29.04 -21.34 -23.91
C GLU A 547 -28.50 -20.27 -22.93
N GLY A 548 -27.83 -19.26 -23.49
CA GLY A 548 -27.16 -18.18 -22.76
C GLY A 548 -28.05 -16.99 -22.42
N VAL A 549 -29.30 -17.21 -22.00
CA VAL A 549 -30.21 -16.12 -21.61
C VAL A 549 -30.96 -16.47 -20.32
N LEU A 550 -30.64 -15.76 -19.24
CA LEU A 550 -31.33 -15.87 -17.95
C LEU A 550 -32.59 -15.01 -17.97
N HIS A 551 -33.73 -15.58 -17.59
CA HIS A 551 -35.03 -14.91 -17.52
C HIS A 551 -35.55 -14.80 -16.08
N ALA A 552 -36.56 -13.95 -15.85
CA ALA A 552 -37.21 -13.82 -14.56
C ALA A 552 -38.05 -15.08 -14.23
N PRO A 553 -37.86 -15.72 -13.05
CA PRO A 553 -38.61 -16.91 -12.66
C PRO A 553 -40.01 -16.61 -12.08
N ALA A 554 -40.37 -15.34 -11.91
CA ALA A 554 -41.68 -14.88 -11.43
C ALA A 554 -41.82 -13.38 -11.67
N ASP A 555 -43.04 -12.85 -11.48
CA ASP A 555 -43.28 -11.41 -11.43
C ASP A 555 -42.65 -10.81 -10.17
N GLY A 556 -41.99 -9.67 -10.29
CA GLY A 556 -41.31 -9.07 -9.15
C GLY A 556 -40.43 -7.87 -9.47
N LYS A 557 -39.59 -7.51 -8.50
CA LYS A 557 -38.68 -6.37 -8.57
C LYS A 557 -37.25 -6.84 -8.40
N ILE A 558 -36.36 -6.38 -9.30
CA ILE A 558 -34.93 -6.70 -9.24
C ILE A 558 -34.33 -6.11 -7.97
N ALA A 559 -33.95 -6.97 -7.04
CA ALA A 559 -33.42 -6.59 -5.73
C ALA A 559 -31.94 -6.21 -5.81
N LEU A 560 -31.18 -6.94 -6.61
CA LEU A 560 -29.76 -6.69 -6.85
C LEU A 560 -29.33 -7.24 -8.21
N VAL A 561 -28.33 -6.58 -8.79
CA VAL A 561 -27.63 -6.99 -10.00
C VAL A 561 -26.15 -6.81 -9.75
N PHE A 562 -25.36 -7.87 -9.89
CA PHE A 562 -23.92 -7.76 -9.69
C PHE A 562 -23.28 -6.98 -10.85
N PRO A 563 -22.28 -6.10 -10.61
CA PRO A 563 -21.66 -5.29 -11.67
C PRO A 563 -21.07 -6.11 -12.83
N THR A 564 -20.61 -7.32 -12.54
CA THR A 564 -20.06 -8.27 -13.51
C THR A 564 -21.13 -9.11 -14.23
N GLY A 565 -22.41 -8.98 -13.88
CA GLY A 565 -23.53 -9.68 -14.52
C GLY A 565 -23.65 -11.17 -14.22
N HIS A 566 -22.80 -11.74 -13.35
CA HIS A 566 -22.81 -13.18 -13.05
C HIS A 566 -23.98 -13.63 -12.16
N ALA A 567 -24.67 -12.72 -11.48
CA ALA A 567 -25.81 -13.07 -10.63
C ALA A 567 -26.86 -11.95 -10.57
N VAL A 568 -28.11 -12.35 -10.34
CA VAL A 568 -29.27 -11.46 -10.20
C VAL A 568 -30.13 -11.93 -9.05
N GLY A 569 -30.54 -11.00 -8.18
CA GLY A 569 -31.54 -11.25 -7.14
C GLY A 569 -32.87 -10.61 -7.50
N LEU A 570 -33.96 -11.34 -7.28
CA LEU A 570 -35.35 -10.94 -7.56
C LEU A 570 -36.18 -11.09 -6.28
N ASN A 571 -36.94 -10.06 -5.91
CA ASN A 571 -38.01 -10.18 -4.92
C ASN A 571 -39.33 -10.34 -5.67
N THR A 572 -39.99 -11.49 -5.52
CA THR A 572 -41.28 -11.74 -6.17
C THR A 572 -42.40 -10.93 -5.52
N THR A 573 -43.50 -10.72 -6.26
CA THR A 573 -44.71 -10.07 -5.71
C THR A 573 -45.30 -10.83 -4.52
N ASP A 574 -45.11 -12.15 -4.49
CA ASP A 574 -45.62 -13.07 -3.46
C ASP A 574 -44.65 -13.22 -2.27
N GLY A 575 -43.52 -12.50 -2.27
CA GLY A 575 -42.61 -12.39 -1.13
C GLY A 575 -41.42 -13.36 -1.13
N ALA A 576 -41.22 -14.15 -2.19
CA ALA A 576 -40.04 -14.99 -2.33
C ALA A 576 -38.81 -14.16 -2.73
N GLU A 577 -37.70 -14.38 -2.06
CA GLU A 577 -36.41 -13.78 -2.40
C GLU A 577 -35.58 -14.81 -3.18
N VAL A 578 -35.37 -14.55 -4.46
CA VAL A 578 -34.75 -15.52 -5.38
C VAL A 578 -33.38 -15.00 -5.84
N LEU A 579 -32.34 -15.81 -5.63
CA LEU A 579 -30.98 -15.57 -6.12
C LEU A 579 -30.68 -16.53 -7.28
N MET A 580 -30.27 -15.97 -8.42
CA MET A 580 -29.84 -16.71 -9.60
C MET A 580 -28.36 -16.43 -9.87
N HIS A 581 -27.50 -17.46 -9.78
CA HIS A 581 -26.04 -17.31 -9.93
C HIS A 581 -25.52 -18.07 -11.15
N ILE A 582 -25.14 -17.38 -12.22
CA ILE A 582 -24.76 -17.98 -13.50
C ILE A 582 -23.34 -18.54 -13.44
N GLY A 583 -23.21 -19.86 -13.28
CA GLY A 583 -21.93 -20.56 -13.26
C GLY A 583 -21.11 -20.34 -12.00
N MET A 584 -20.26 -21.31 -11.65
CA MET A 584 -19.44 -21.26 -10.44
C MET A 584 -18.16 -20.46 -10.69
N ASP A 585 -17.76 -19.62 -9.72
CA ASP A 585 -16.58 -18.76 -9.78
C ASP A 585 -16.52 -17.78 -10.98
N THR A 586 -17.62 -17.60 -11.72
CA THR A 586 -17.69 -16.77 -12.93
C THR A 586 -17.53 -15.28 -12.67
N VAL A 587 -17.63 -14.83 -11.42
CA VAL A 587 -17.23 -13.48 -11.00
C VAL A 587 -15.79 -13.14 -11.40
N ASN A 588 -14.91 -14.15 -11.46
CA ASN A 588 -13.51 -14.01 -11.86
C ASN A 588 -13.34 -13.62 -13.34
N LEU A 589 -14.40 -13.72 -14.16
CA LEU A 589 -14.41 -13.25 -15.55
C LEU A 589 -14.53 -11.73 -15.67
N GLN A 590 -14.82 -11.02 -14.57
CA GLN A 590 -14.92 -9.55 -14.53
C GLN A 590 -15.87 -8.98 -15.60
N GLY A 591 -17.00 -9.66 -15.83
CA GLY A 591 -18.02 -9.25 -16.81
C GLY A 591 -17.75 -9.69 -18.26
N LYS A 592 -16.62 -10.33 -18.55
CA LYS A 592 -16.39 -10.92 -19.87
C LYS A 592 -17.36 -12.08 -20.11
N GLY A 593 -18.01 -12.08 -21.27
CA GLY A 593 -19.03 -13.06 -21.62
C GLY A 593 -20.41 -12.80 -21.02
N PHE A 594 -20.63 -11.68 -20.31
CA PHE A 594 -21.93 -11.31 -19.73
C PHE A 594 -22.43 -9.97 -20.28
N LYS A 595 -23.75 -9.85 -20.46
CA LYS A 595 -24.45 -8.62 -20.78
C LYS A 595 -25.74 -8.55 -19.96
N THR A 596 -25.71 -7.73 -18.91
CA THR A 596 -26.88 -7.40 -18.10
C THR A 596 -27.91 -6.60 -18.92
N LEU A 597 -29.19 -6.96 -18.78
CA LEU A 597 -30.30 -6.31 -19.47
C LEU A 597 -31.25 -5.54 -18.54
N VAL A 598 -31.06 -5.67 -17.24
CA VAL A 598 -31.91 -5.06 -16.21
C VAL A 598 -31.10 -4.26 -15.19
N GLU A 599 -31.76 -3.33 -14.52
CA GLU A 599 -31.18 -2.50 -13.47
C GLU A 599 -31.83 -2.78 -12.09
N LYS A 600 -31.10 -2.48 -11.02
CA LYS A 600 -31.63 -2.61 -9.65
C LYS A 600 -32.88 -1.74 -9.49
N GLY A 601 -33.94 -2.32 -8.94
CA GLY A 601 -35.21 -1.66 -8.72
C GLY A 601 -36.18 -1.71 -9.90
N GLN A 602 -35.79 -2.29 -11.04
CA GLN A 602 -36.69 -2.50 -12.17
C GLN A 602 -37.75 -3.56 -11.85
N GLU A 603 -39.00 -3.32 -12.27
CA GLU A 603 -40.08 -4.31 -12.24
C GLU A 603 -40.00 -5.20 -13.48
N VAL A 604 -40.17 -6.51 -13.29
CA VAL A 604 -40.09 -7.54 -14.33
C VAL A 604 -41.25 -8.53 -14.20
N LYS A 605 -41.65 -9.10 -15.33
CA LYS A 605 -42.61 -10.21 -15.39
C LYS A 605 -41.90 -11.54 -15.60
N ALA A 606 -42.52 -12.63 -15.17
CA ALA A 606 -42.03 -13.97 -15.43
C ALA A 606 -41.73 -14.17 -16.93
N GLY A 607 -40.52 -14.63 -17.24
CA GLY A 607 -40.03 -14.79 -18.61
C GLY A 607 -39.33 -13.56 -19.21
N ASP A 608 -39.25 -12.42 -18.52
CA ASP A 608 -38.48 -11.28 -19.02
C ASP A 608 -36.97 -11.55 -18.99
N PRO A 609 -36.19 -11.17 -20.02
CA PRO A 609 -34.76 -11.45 -20.08
C PRO A 609 -33.96 -10.54 -19.15
N LEU A 610 -33.16 -11.15 -18.28
CA LEU A 610 -32.37 -10.48 -17.24
C LEU A 610 -30.89 -10.32 -17.63
N VAL A 611 -30.27 -11.39 -18.11
CA VAL A 611 -28.84 -11.42 -18.45
C VAL A 611 -28.61 -12.31 -19.66
N LYS A 612 -27.84 -11.82 -20.64
CA LYS A 612 -27.27 -12.65 -21.71
C LYS A 612 -25.86 -13.06 -21.35
N PHE A 613 -25.51 -14.32 -21.53
CA PHE A 613 -24.18 -14.84 -21.23
C PHE A 613 -23.69 -15.83 -22.29
N ASN A 614 -22.37 -15.89 -22.50
CA ASN A 614 -21.76 -16.73 -23.52
C ASN A 614 -21.23 -18.03 -22.92
N ILE A 615 -22.03 -19.10 -23.01
CA ILE A 615 -21.69 -20.43 -22.47
C ILE A 615 -20.34 -20.94 -22.98
N LYS A 616 -20.03 -20.75 -24.27
CA LYS A 616 -18.77 -21.24 -24.86
C LYS A 616 -17.56 -20.50 -24.29
N GLU A 617 -17.68 -19.19 -24.11
CA GLU A 617 -16.61 -18.35 -23.56
C GLU A 617 -16.36 -18.65 -22.08
N ILE A 618 -17.41 -18.87 -21.30
CA ILE A 618 -17.30 -19.24 -19.88
C ILE A 618 -16.63 -20.62 -19.74
N LYS A 619 -17.08 -21.63 -20.51
CA LYS A 619 -16.46 -22.96 -20.51
C LYS A 619 -15.00 -22.93 -21.01
N ALA A 620 -14.70 -22.11 -22.03
CA ALA A 620 -13.32 -21.95 -22.53
C ALA A 620 -12.37 -21.30 -21.51
N ALA A 621 -12.91 -20.49 -20.60
CA ALA A 621 -12.16 -19.89 -19.50
C ALA A 621 -11.99 -20.84 -18.29
N GLY A 622 -12.53 -22.06 -18.36
CA GLY A 622 -12.36 -23.11 -17.35
C GLY A 622 -13.43 -23.10 -16.25
N TYR A 623 -14.53 -22.37 -16.42
CA TYR A 623 -15.61 -22.28 -15.43
C TYR A 623 -16.82 -23.13 -15.82
N GLU A 624 -17.55 -23.60 -14.81
CA GLU A 624 -18.85 -24.26 -14.99
C GLU A 624 -19.95 -23.23 -15.23
N VAL A 625 -20.98 -23.61 -15.98
CA VAL A 625 -22.13 -22.73 -16.29
C VAL A 625 -23.40 -23.14 -15.53
N THR A 626 -23.32 -24.20 -14.74
CA THR A 626 -24.40 -24.66 -13.87
C THR A 626 -24.84 -23.51 -12.98
N THR A 627 -26.13 -23.19 -13.02
CA THR A 627 -26.71 -21.98 -12.43
C THR A 627 -27.64 -22.35 -11.29
N PRO A 628 -27.26 -22.11 -10.02
CA PRO A 628 -28.17 -22.20 -8.88
C PRO A 628 -29.27 -21.15 -8.95
N VAL A 629 -30.49 -21.59 -8.66
CA VAL A 629 -31.69 -20.79 -8.49
C VAL A 629 -32.21 -21.09 -7.09
N VAL A 630 -31.99 -20.16 -6.17
CA VAL A 630 -32.12 -20.39 -4.72
C VAL A 630 -33.10 -19.42 -4.09
N VAL A 631 -33.96 -19.91 -3.21
CA VAL A 631 -34.87 -19.10 -2.40
C VAL A 631 -34.16 -18.75 -1.09
N THR A 632 -33.63 -17.53 -0.98
CA THR A 632 -32.78 -17.11 0.14
C THR A 632 -33.55 -16.95 1.45
N ASN A 633 -34.87 -16.75 1.37
CA ASN A 633 -35.77 -16.69 2.51
C ASN A 633 -36.61 -17.97 2.68
N SER A 634 -36.09 -19.15 2.27
CA SER A 634 -36.80 -20.44 2.33
C SER A 634 -37.40 -20.77 3.71
N LYS A 635 -36.79 -20.31 4.80
CA LYS A 635 -37.29 -20.49 6.18
C LYS A 635 -38.63 -19.82 6.48
N LYS A 636 -39.13 -18.93 5.60
CA LYS A 636 -40.45 -18.28 5.74
C LYS A 636 -41.59 -19.08 5.09
N TYR A 637 -41.29 -20.28 4.61
CA TYR A 637 -42.22 -21.19 3.95
C TYR A 637 -42.23 -22.54 4.70
N GLU A 638 -43.37 -23.23 4.70
CA GLU A 638 -43.52 -24.55 5.32
C GLU A 638 -42.68 -25.61 4.60
N SER A 639 -42.62 -25.53 3.26
CA SER A 639 -41.75 -26.37 2.44
C SER A 639 -41.40 -25.72 1.10
N VAL A 640 -40.21 -26.01 0.59
CA VAL A 640 -39.79 -25.67 -0.77
C VAL A 640 -39.56 -27.00 -1.52
N GLN A 641 -40.41 -27.27 -2.50
CA GLN A 641 -40.38 -28.54 -3.24
C GLN A 641 -39.96 -28.33 -4.69
N GLN A 642 -38.96 -29.10 -5.13
CA GLN A 642 -38.63 -29.23 -6.53
C GLN A 642 -39.75 -30.01 -7.24
N VAL A 643 -40.38 -29.40 -8.24
CA VAL A 643 -41.52 -29.98 -8.96
C VAL A 643 -41.19 -30.45 -10.38
N ALA A 644 -39.98 -30.15 -10.88
CA ALA A 644 -39.50 -30.61 -12.18
C ALA A 644 -38.20 -31.41 -12.05
N GLN A 645 -38.03 -32.43 -12.91
CA GLN A 645 -36.81 -33.22 -13.06
C GLN A 645 -36.47 -33.38 -14.55
N GLY A 646 -35.18 -33.38 -14.89
CA GLY A 646 -34.71 -33.53 -16.26
C GLY A 646 -34.72 -32.20 -17.05
N GLU A 647 -34.97 -32.27 -18.36
CA GLU A 647 -35.00 -31.10 -19.23
C GLU A 647 -36.22 -30.21 -18.95
N VAL A 648 -35.96 -28.91 -18.77
CA VAL A 648 -36.99 -27.87 -18.61
C VAL A 648 -36.81 -26.76 -19.62
N LYS A 649 -37.92 -26.07 -19.91
CA LYS A 649 -37.91 -24.83 -20.69
C LYS A 649 -38.20 -23.62 -19.83
N VAL A 650 -37.74 -22.45 -20.26
CA VAL A 650 -38.10 -21.16 -19.66
C VAL A 650 -39.62 -21.07 -19.52
N GLY A 651 -40.10 -20.73 -18.32
CA GLY A 651 -41.53 -20.65 -18.03
C GLY A 651 -42.17 -21.96 -17.50
N GLN A 652 -41.46 -23.09 -17.50
CA GLN A 652 -41.94 -24.32 -16.86
C GLN A 652 -41.75 -24.27 -15.34
N GLU A 653 -42.72 -24.70 -14.55
CA GLU A 653 -42.64 -24.70 -13.07
C GLU A 653 -41.49 -25.58 -12.58
N ILE A 654 -40.61 -25.05 -11.72
CA ILE A 654 -39.43 -25.78 -11.18
C ILE A 654 -39.44 -25.88 -9.65
N LEU A 655 -40.03 -24.91 -8.96
CA LEU A 655 -40.14 -24.88 -7.50
C LEU A 655 -41.56 -24.47 -7.09
N SER A 656 -42.10 -25.19 -6.11
CA SER A 656 -43.33 -24.86 -5.41
C SER A 656 -43.01 -24.54 -3.94
N LEU A 657 -43.33 -23.33 -3.50
CA LEU A 657 -43.12 -22.87 -2.13
C LEU A 657 -44.48 -22.87 -1.43
N GLN A 658 -44.63 -23.68 -0.39
CA GLN A 658 -45.87 -23.77 0.38
C GLN A 658 -45.82 -22.78 1.55
N GLY A 659 -46.86 -21.96 1.67
CA GLY A 659 -47.04 -21.01 2.76
C GLY A 659 -48.48 -20.95 3.24
N SER A 660 -48.83 -20.00 4.13
CA SER A 660 -50.16 -20.02 4.77
C SER A 660 -51.31 -19.84 3.77
N ASN A 661 -52.30 -20.75 3.81
CA ASN A 661 -53.44 -20.78 2.91
C ASN A 661 -54.36 -19.56 3.11
N ALA A 662 -54.40 -18.64 2.15
CA ALA A 662 -55.51 -17.71 2.01
C ALA A 662 -56.67 -18.41 1.27
N GLU A 663 -57.71 -18.80 2.00
CA GLU A 663 -58.98 -19.23 1.40
C GLU A 663 -59.53 -18.14 0.47
N VAL A 664 -59.69 -18.49 -0.81
CA VAL A 664 -60.46 -17.74 -1.79
C VAL A 664 -61.92 -17.73 -1.33
N LYS A 665 -62.37 -16.62 -0.73
CA LYS A 665 -63.81 -16.35 -0.53
C LYS A 665 -64.46 -16.12 -1.90
N THR A 666 -65.13 -17.16 -2.38
CA THR A 666 -66.07 -17.11 -3.49
C THR A 666 -67.21 -16.15 -3.14
N THR A 667 -67.41 -15.13 -3.98
CA THR A 667 -68.59 -14.26 -3.96
C THR A 667 -69.85 -15.07 -4.29
N GLY A 668 -70.60 -15.46 -3.25
CA GLY A 668 -71.94 -15.99 -3.37
C GLY A 668 -72.93 -14.88 -3.73
N GLN A 669 -73.55 -15.01 -4.90
CA GLN A 669 -74.77 -14.31 -5.28
C GLN A 669 -75.89 -14.63 -4.27
N VAL A 670 -76.58 -13.61 -3.78
CA VAL A 670 -77.89 -13.77 -3.14
C VAL A 670 -78.93 -13.24 -4.12
N GLN A 671 -79.67 -14.18 -4.74
CA GLN A 671 -80.98 -13.92 -5.32
C GLN A 671 -82.04 -13.82 -4.21
N THR A 672 -83.02 -12.99 -4.51
CA THR A 672 -84.26 -12.65 -3.79
C THR A 672 -85.04 -13.81 -3.16
N ASN A 673 -85.63 -13.53 -1.99
CA ASN A 673 -87.07 -13.63 -1.77
C ASN A 673 -87.52 -12.62 -0.70
#